data_AF-A0A3B8KVU2-F1
#
_entry.id   AF-A0A3B8KVU2-F1
#
_cell.length_a   1.000
_cell.length_b   1.000
_cell.length_c   1.000
_cell.angle_alpha   90.00
_cell.angle_beta   90.00
_cell.angle_gamma   90.00
#
_symmetry.space_group_name_H-M   'P 1'
#
loop_
_entity.id
_entity.type
_entity.pdbx_description
1 polymer ?
#
loop_
_entity_poly.entity_id
_entity_poly.type
_entity_poly.pdbx_seq_one_letter_code
_entity_poly.pdbx_strand_id
1 'polypeptide(L)'
;MSTRRIGPRGSLGLVTIGGPIDTINIAELVDQLDTLVTAGVVRSVIAFTDKAPPVESRIYSWLNQAASLAGQGTATGTTPFPRIPAAIRELHLAAIPNQRNSSRTSSSVTRNFPGVMMIQKSVSPNPFNNRVRVHKTVEHAVSASLASAYRVLPRGELLEEIRQGDVLTRPAALAWGGGRLRTEDLPLLLSLTGDDSQVIAQAATVSLRHFGEPAAVDRLRSLALRNQPGLSPTAFDSMAASRYPAAHETLLKMLAKSDVKARKQIVSTMAQYPRPAFADAIHRFATDAGADATLSLVAMKALAQIGHPELMTVLDEAVRGSHPARRDTALTILVTRPDRKSQQLAMEHVLKRLETAPPDNTMNSLLLKTRDPRAIPMLLKHLTSSTGNRSTLVSTLVTIGDQDIAAKLLEHYPKFSSTERATVLRAIGNSDIKTFRKLAPDALASNNSSLINAACSTLQQDASPEAVAMLVKAFNSTNSSTALNYIANALSAVGTPEARKVLETARSDKNANKRNYAKNALRTLMQRSPGYQYISMGRHYSQQLDWKQALTQYNLAIKIDPRHSAAYAGRGNARLQMKDQKLEEARKDFLKAVELDPFNSQAMTGMAILLLREGKLEAGLKYAEDSQKQAVSSSTSIKRMFAYNLACVYSRAIELITRDDKITDRDNKLASCRKKALGQLELAIKYGWRDKTWLNKDPDLKAVRSYPEFKKIFGTPTTKPGTKPGTKPGTKPGTKPAVKKAVKPVTKPKPKPAAKKTVKPGTKPANKKPVKRQES
;
A
#
# COMPACT_ATOMS: atom_id res chain seq x y z
N MET A 1 6.41 13.26 -25.41
CA MET A 1 7.33 13.66 -24.32
C MET A 1 8.60 14.26 -24.94
N SER A 2 9.66 14.59 -24.20
CA SER A 2 10.96 14.94 -24.81
C SER A 2 12.12 14.24 -24.10
N THR A 3 13.18 13.91 -24.85
CA THR A 3 14.31 13.11 -24.37
C THR A 3 15.62 13.72 -24.85
N ARG A 4 16.62 13.82 -23.97
CA ARG A 4 17.97 14.27 -24.32
C ARG A 4 19.03 13.49 -23.55
N ARG A 5 20.23 13.35 -24.14
CA ARG A 5 21.41 12.79 -23.48
C ARG A 5 22.27 13.93 -22.92
N ILE A 6 22.69 13.81 -21.67
CA ILE A 6 23.52 14.79 -20.95
C ILE A 6 24.59 14.06 -20.13
N GLY A 7 25.53 14.84 -19.57
CA GLY A 7 26.65 14.32 -18.80
C GLY A 7 27.79 13.79 -19.69
N PRO A 8 28.88 13.30 -19.09
CA PRO A 8 30.08 12.92 -19.83
C PRO A 8 29.75 11.82 -20.83
N ARG A 9 30.14 12.02 -22.10
CA ARG A 9 29.84 11.14 -23.25
C ARG A 9 28.33 10.86 -23.46
N GLY A 10 27.46 11.76 -22.97
CA GLY A 10 26.01 11.59 -22.99
C GLY A 10 25.54 10.36 -22.20
N SER A 11 26.15 10.08 -21.05
CA SER A 11 25.94 8.87 -20.23
C SER A 11 24.68 8.86 -19.37
N LEU A 12 23.96 9.99 -19.29
CA LEU A 12 22.65 10.10 -18.63
C LEU A 12 21.56 10.46 -19.65
N GLY A 13 20.47 9.69 -19.65
CA GLY A 13 19.24 10.06 -20.35
C GLY A 13 18.32 10.89 -19.46
N LEU A 14 17.87 12.05 -19.94
CA LEU A 14 16.87 12.87 -19.28
C LEU A 14 15.59 12.86 -20.12
N VAL A 15 14.55 12.22 -19.59
CA VAL A 15 13.20 12.19 -20.17
C VAL A 15 12.32 13.19 -19.43
N THR A 16 11.75 14.14 -20.16
CA THR A 16 10.93 15.23 -19.63
C THR A 16 9.47 15.06 -20.03
N ILE A 17 8.59 15.05 -19.04
CA ILE A 17 7.15 14.86 -19.18
C ILE A 17 6.44 16.18 -18.87
N GLY A 18 5.76 16.74 -19.88
CA GLY A 18 4.97 17.98 -19.74
C GLY A 18 3.46 17.80 -19.77
N GLY A 19 2.97 16.66 -20.28
CA GLY A 19 1.55 16.33 -20.36
C GLY A 19 1.13 15.25 -19.34
N PRO A 20 -0.14 14.81 -19.37
CA PRO A 20 -0.59 13.67 -18.56
C PRO A 20 0.16 12.39 -18.92
N ILE A 21 0.31 11.50 -17.94
CA ILE A 21 0.73 10.11 -18.16
C ILE A 21 -0.36 9.16 -17.64
N ASP A 22 -0.85 8.29 -18.51
CA ASP A 22 -1.98 7.40 -18.27
C ASP A 22 -1.77 6.01 -18.92
N THR A 23 -2.75 5.12 -18.82
CA THR A 23 -2.68 3.76 -19.39
C THR A 23 -2.57 3.70 -20.93
N ILE A 24 -2.80 4.82 -21.63
CA ILE A 24 -2.74 4.90 -23.10
C ILE A 24 -1.33 5.28 -23.55
N ASN A 25 -0.72 6.30 -22.91
CA ASN A 25 0.59 6.83 -23.35
C ASN A 25 1.80 6.35 -22.52
N ILE A 26 1.61 5.55 -21.47
CA ILE A 26 2.69 4.92 -20.69
C ILE A 26 3.66 4.06 -21.54
N ALA A 27 3.23 3.58 -22.71
CA ALA A 27 4.11 2.88 -23.66
C ALA A 27 5.15 3.82 -24.29
N GLU A 28 4.75 5.06 -24.66
CA GLU A 28 5.65 6.06 -25.24
C GLU A 28 6.85 6.35 -24.31
N LEU A 29 6.60 6.40 -22.99
CA LEU A 29 7.67 6.56 -21.99
C LEU A 29 8.70 5.41 -22.04
N VAL A 30 8.24 4.17 -22.27
CA VAL A 30 9.15 3.02 -22.38
C VAL A 30 9.90 3.04 -23.71
N ASP A 31 9.25 3.40 -24.82
CA ASP A 31 9.91 3.56 -26.12
C ASP A 31 11.02 4.62 -26.09
N GLN A 32 10.83 5.71 -25.33
CA GLN A 32 11.89 6.72 -25.08
C GLN A 32 13.08 6.14 -24.29
N LEU A 33 12.82 5.23 -23.33
CA LEU A 33 13.88 4.57 -22.56
C LEU A 33 14.60 3.49 -23.38
N ASP A 34 13.90 2.74 -24.24
CA ASP A 34 14.52 1.79 -25.17
C ASP A 34 15.37 2.51 -26.24
N THR A 35 14.96 3.70 -26.68
CA THR A 35 15.76 4.58 -27.55
C THR A 35 17.06 4.99 -26.86
N LEU A 36 17.00 5.37 -25.57
CA LEU A 36 18.19 5.68 -24.76
C LEU A 36 19.10 4.46 -24.58
N VAL A 37 18.53 3.28 -24.28
CA VAL A 37 19.29 2.02 -24.17
C VAL A 37 20.00 1.66 -25.47
N THR A 38 19.33 1.83 -26.61
CA THR A 38 19.91 1.62 -27.95
C THR A 38 21.11 2.56 -28.19
N ALA A 39 21.07 3.77 -27.64
CA ALA A 39 22.17 4.73 -27.64
C ALA A 39 23.25 4.47 -26.54
N GLY A 40 23.22 3.31 -25.88
CA GLY A 40 24.19 2.89 -24.86
C GLY A 40 23.97 3.48 -23.46
N VAL A 41 22.84 4.14 -23.21
CA VAL A 41 22.55 4.81 -21.94
C VAL A 41 22.00 3.82 -20.92
N VAL A 42 22.69 3.67 -19.78
CA VAL A 42 22.30 2.77 -18.68
C VAL A 42 21.79 3.51 -17.43
N ARG A 43 21.78 4.84 -17.45
CA ARG A 43 21.26 5.71 -16.38
C ARG A 43 20.17 6.63 -16.93
N SER A 44 19.08 6.82 -16.21
CA SER A 44 18.03 7.77 -16.64
C SER A 44 17.37 8.53 -15.50
N VAL A 45 16.96 9.76 -15.80
CA VAL A 45 16.09 10.60 -14.98
C VAL A 45 14.77 10.81 -15.74
N ILE A 46 13.65 10.55 -15.09
CA ILE A 46 12.31 10.95 -15.55
C ILE A 46 11.89 12.18 -14.75
N ALA A 47 11.77 13.32 -15.43
CA ALA A 47 11.43 14.61 -14.84
C ALA A 47 10.04 15.08 -15.29
N PHE A 48 9.26 15.63 -14.36
CA PHE A 48 7.96 16.22 -14.66
C PHE A 48 8.04 17.76 -14.63
N THR A 49 7.72 18.43 -15.74
CA THR A 49 7.67 19.91 -15.78
C THR A 49 6.52 20.44 -14.93
N ASP A 50 6.54 21.72 -14.55
CA ASP A 50 5.47 22.33 -13.75
C ASP A 50 4.07 22.23 -14.38
N LYS A 51 4.00 22.16 -15.72
CA LYS A 51 2.76 21.98 -16.49
C LYS A 51 2.16 20.57 -16.43
N ALA A 52 2.91 19.56 -15.95
CA ALA A 52 2.44 18.19 -15.89
C ALA A 52 1.37 17.99 -14.79
N PRO A 53 0.21 17.37 -15.09
CA PRO A 53 -0.85 17.13 -14.12
C PRO A 53 -0.54 15.96 -13.17
N PRO A 54 -1.30 15.80 -12.07
CA PRO A 54 -1.15 14.67 -11.14
C PRO A 54 -1.17 13.30 -11.83
N VAL A 55 -0.18 12.47 -11.49
CA VAL A 55 0.00 11.10 -11.99
C VAL A 55 -0.98 10.16 -11.27
N GLU A 56 -1.61 9.24 -11.99
CA GLU A 56 -2.51 8.25 -11.39
C GLU A 56 -1.76 7.37 -10.36
N SER A 57 -2.35 7.13 -9.18
CA SER A 57 -1.71 6.40 -8.08
C SER A 57 -1.10 5.04 -8.46
N ARG A 58 -1.71 4.32 -9.41
CA ARG A 58 -1.18 3.04 -9.92
C ARG A 58 0.10 3.23 -10.75
N ILE A 59 0.13 4.24 -11.62
CA ILE A 59 1.30 4.59 -12.45
C ILE A 59 2.41 5.17 -11.57
N TYR A 60 2.08 6.02 -10.62
CA TYR A 60 3.03 6.55 -9.62
C TYR A 60 3.69 5.41 -8.81
N SER A 61 2.89 4.43 -8.35
CA SER A 61 3.41 3.25 -7.65
C SER A 61 4.34 2.41 -8.53
N TRP A 62 3.97 2.18 -9.78
CA TRP A 62 4.79 1.46 -10.77
C TRP A 62 6.10 2.19 -11.07
N LEU A 63 6.08 3.51 -11.31
CA LEU A 63 7.30 4.32 -11.52
C LEU A 63 8.23 4.25 -10.31
N ASN A 64 7.69 4.42 -9.10
CA ASN A 64 8.47 4.37 -7.86
C ASN A 64 9.07 2.98 -7.61
N GLN A 65 8.32 1.91 -7.90
CA GLN A 65 8.80 0.54 -7.86
C GLN A 65 9.90 0.29 -8.88
N ALA A 66 9.72 0.73 -10.14
CA ALA A 66 10.72 0.57 -11.18
C ALA A 66 12.02 1.33 -10.89
N ALA A 67 11.92 2.57 -10.38
CA ALA A 67 13.07 3.35 -9.93
C ALA A 67 13.82 2.66 -8.77
N SER A 68 13.08 2.02 -7.86
CA SER A 68 13.66 1.28 -6.72
C SER A 68 14.33 -0.05 -7.12
N LEU A 69 13.87 -0.69 -8.20
CA LEU A 69 14.36 -2.01 -8.66
C LEU A 69 15.36 -1.95 -9.82
N ALA A 70 15.58 -0.78 -10.42
CA ALA A 70 16.57 -0.58 -11.48
C ALA A 70 17.94 -1.15 -11.09
N GLY A 71 18.53 -1.95 -11.98
CA GLY A 71 19.80 -2.64 -11.77
C GLY A 71 19.79 -3.87 -10.86
N GLN A 72 18.66 -4.25 -10.24
CA GLN A 72 18.61 -5.37 -9.28
C GLN A 72 18.28 -6.75 -9.90
N GLY A 73 18.03 -6.81 -11.22
CA GLY A 73 17.78 -8.08 -11.94
C GLY A 73 16.45 -8.78 -11.61
N THR A 74 15.60 -8.18 -10.77
CA THR A 74 14.34 -8.78 -10.30
C THR A 74 13.17 -8.44 -11.21
N ALA A 75 12.71 -9.42 -11.99
CA ALA A 75 11.46 -9.32 -12.75
C ALA A 75 10.25 -9.46 -11.80
N THR A 76 9.58 -8.35 -11.47
CA THR A 76 8.32 -8.39 -10.72
C THR A 76 7.17 -8.92 -11.59
N GLY A 77 6.39 -9.84 -11.03
CA GLY A 77 5.24 -10.46 -11.70
C GLY A 77 4.03 -9.53 -11.80
N THR A 78 3.23 -9.75 -12.84
CA THR A 78 1.80 -9.36 -12.95
C THR A 78 1.44 -7.91 -12.59
N THR A 79 2.25 -6.93 -12.97
CA THR A 79 1.79 -5.53 -13.11
C THR A 79 1.15 -5.33 -14.49
N PRO A 80 0.04 -4.57 -14.63
CA PRO A 80 -0.65 -4.34 -15.91
C PRO A 80 0.03 -3.26 -16.79
N PHE A 81 1.28 -2.92 -16.50
CA PHE A 81 2.03 -1.84 -17.15
C PHE A 81 3.25 -2.39 -17.91
N PRO A 82 3.75 -1.67 -18.94
CA PRO A 82 4.99 -2.01 -19.63
C PRO A 82 6.18 -2.21 -18.67
N ARG A 83 7.18 -2.97 -19.11
CA ARG A 83 8.42 -3.17 -18.35
C ARG A 83 9.40 -2.05 -18.71
N ILE A 84 10.05 -1.46 -17.70
CA ILE A 84 11.22 -0.62 -17.93
C ILE A 84 12.36 -1.49 -18.51
N PRO A 85 13.14 -1.01 -19.49
CA PRO A 85 14.19 -1.80 -20.12
C PRO A 85 15.25 -2.22 -19.10
N ALA A 86 15.57 -3.52 -19.05
CA ALA A 86 16.47 -4.09 -18.03
C ALA A 86 17.94 -3.58 -18.13
N ALA A 87 18.31 -2.95 -19.25
CA ALA A 87 19.59 -2.27 -19.42
C ALA A 87 19.70 -0.94 -18.64
N ILE A 88 18.56 -0.34 -18.24
CA ILE A 88 18.56 0.78 -17.29
C ILE A 88 18.91 0.24 -15.90
N ARG A 89 20.16 0.46 -15.49
CA ARG A 89 20.71 0.02 -14.20
C ARG A 89 20.46 1.03 -13.08
N GLU A 90 20.10 2.26 -13.43
CA GLU A 90 19.91 3.36 -12.49
C GLU A 90 18.81 4.29 -13.03
N LEU A 91 17.69 4.38 -12.31
CA LEU A 91 16.53 5.18 -12.70
C LEU A 91 16.12 6.10 -11.55
N HIS A 92 16.00 7.39 -11.82
CA HIS A 92 15.57 8.42 -10.87
C HIS A 92 14.31 9.14 -11.35
N LEU A 93 13.45 9.55 -10.43
CA LEU A 93 12.27 10.36 -10.70
C LEU A 93 12.43 11.77 -10.10
N ALA A 94 12.01 12.80 -10.81
CA ALA A 94 12.14 14.20 -10.40
C ALA A 94 10.83 15.01 -10.55
N ALA A 95 10.59 15.92 -9.60
CA ALA A 95 9.54 16.95 -9.67
C ALA A 95 8.09 16.42 -9.84
N ILE A 96 7.82 15.20 -9.34
CA ILE A 96 6.52 14.51 -9.46
C ILE A 96 5.36 15.40 -8.96
N PRO A 97 4.34 15.70 -9.78
CA PRO A 97 3.27 16.65 -9.44
C PRO A 97 2.56 16.34 -8.11
N ASN A 98 2.28 15.06 -7.84
CA ASN A 98 1.60 14.59 -6.61
C ASN A 98 2.34 14.94 -5.32
N GLN A 99 3.64 15.22 -5.37
CA GLN A 99 4.48 15.52 -4.20
C GLN A 99 4.78 17.02 -4.02
N ARG A 100 4.41 17.88 -4.97
CA ARG A 100 4.78 19.31 -4.96
C ARG A 100 4.28 20.04 -3.70
N ASN A 101 3.09 19.68 -3.21
CA ASN A 101 2.46 20.30 -2.05
C ASN A 101 2.56 19.49 -0.74
N SER A 102 3.31 18.37 -0.70
CA SER A 102 3.40 17.56 0.53
C SER A 102 4.42 18.14 1.51
N SER A 103 3.92 18.78 2.58
CA SER A 103 4.72 19.25 3.72
C SER A 103 5.27 18.15 4.63
N ARG A 104 4.93 16.87 4.35
CA ARG A 104 5.47 15.69 5.05
C ARG A 104 6.96 15.53 4.79
N THR A 105 7.76 16.13 5.65
CA THR A 105 9.18 15.83 5.81
C THR A 105 9.36 14.37 6.21
N SER A 106 10.13 13.62 5.44
CA SER A 106 10.78 12.42 5.95
C SER A 106 11.84 12.88 6.96
N SER A 107 11.50 12.77 8.25
CA SER A 107 12.27 13.32 9.36
C SER A 107 13.63 12.65 9.60
N SER A 108 14.07 11.74 8.73
CA SER A 108 15.38 11.07 8.79
C SER A 108 16.41 11.58 7.77
N VAL A 109 16.05 12.38 6.75
CA VAL A 109 17.02 12.83 5.71
C VAL A 109 16.92 14.33 5.37
N THR A 110 15.79 15.01 5.58
CA THR A 110 15.61 16.40 5.08
C THR A 110 16.08 17.50 6.03
N ARG A 111 17.40 17.74 6.08
CA ARG A 111 18.02 19.07 6.30
C ARG A 111 19.37 19.16 5.58
N ASN A 112 19.37 18.96 4.27
CA ASN A 112 20.46 19.38 3.39
C ASN A 112 19.85 20.12 2.18
N PHE A 113 20.64 21.05 1.64
CA PHE A 113 20.27 22.26 0.88
C PHE A 113 19.08 22.16 -0.12
N PRO A 114 18.16 23.15 -0.12
CA PRO A 114 17.25 23.34 -1.24
C PRO A 114 18.05 23.79 -2.47
N GLY A 115 18.05 22.99 -3.53
CA GLY A 115 18.89 23.18 -4.71
C GLY A 115 19.28 21.84 -5.32
N VAL A 116 20.51 21.38 -5.06
CA VAL A 116 21.17 20.33 -5.88
C VAL A 116 21.78 19.18 -5.07
N MET A 117 21.88 19.26 -3.73
CA MET A 117 22.74 18.34 -2.96
C MET A 117 22.07 17.64 -1.77
N MET A 118 21.91 16.31 -1.91
CA MET A 118 21.97 15.38 -0.77
C MET A 118 23.39 14.82 -0.65
N ILE A 119 24.17 15.33 0.30
CA ILE A 119 25.36 14.61 0.78
C ILE A 119 24.84 13.50 1.71
N GLN A 120 25.00 12.24 1.29
CA GLN A 120 24.53 11.08 2.07
C GLN A 120 25.38 10.91 3.35
N LYS A 121 24.70 10.69 4.49
CA LYS A 121 25.31 10.48 5.81
C LYS A 121 26.17 9.21 5.95
N SER A 122 26.15 8.34 4.95
CA SER A 122 27.10 7.24 4.78
C SER A 122 26.98 6.72 3.35
N VAL A 123 28.06 6.84 2.56
CA VAL A 123 28.12 6.19 1.26
C VAL A 123 28.35 4.71 1.50
N SER A 124 27.37 3.88 1.15
CA SER A 124 27.54 2.42 1.15
C SER A 124 28.71 2.05 0.21
N PRO A 125 29.55 1.06 0.56
CA PRO A 125 30.66 0.62 -0.31
C PRO A 125 30.23 0.19 -1.72
N ASN A 126 28.94 -0.08 -1.93
CA ASN A 126 28.35 -0.35 -3.24
C ASN A 126 27.87 0.96 -3.90
N PRO A 127 28.48 1.41 -5.02
CA PRO A 127 28.12 2.66 -5.69
C PRO A 127 26.71 2.68 -6.31
N PHE A 128 26.03 1.53 -6.40
CA PHE A 128 24.64 1.42 -6.87
C PHE A 128 23.60 1.51 -5.74
N ASN A 129 24.02 1.54 -4.47
CA ASN A 129 23.12 1.53 -3.31
C ASN A 129 22.64 2.94 -2.90
N ASN A 130 22.29 3.78 -3.87
CA ASN A 130 21.65 5.06 -3.60
C ASN A 130 20.16 4.84 -3.30
N ARG A 131 19.82 4.73 -2.00
CA ARG A 131 18.45 4.44 -1.53
C ARG A 131 17.41 5.52 -1.88
N VAL A 132 17.82 6.70 -2.33
CA VAL A 132 16.91 7.78 -2.75
C VAL A 132 16.85 7.80 -4.27
N ARG A 133 15.70 7.38 -4.82
CA ARG A 133 15.41 7.33 -6.26
C ARG A 133 14.33 8.34 -6.70
N VAL A 134 13.78 9.11 -5.75
CA VAL A 134 12.74 10.13 -6.00
C VAL A 134 13.17 11.46 -5.41
N HIS A 135 13.12 12.52 -6.22
CA HIS A 135 13.71 13.82 -5.96
C HIS A 135 12.70 14.95 -6.20
N LYS A 136 12.80 16.03 -5.43
CA LYS A 136 11.95 17.22 -5.60
C LYS A 136 12.29 18.03 -6.85
N THR A 137 13.58 18.09 -7.21
CA THR A 137 14.11 18.93 -8.30
C THR A 137 14.88 18.08 -9.32
N VAL A 138 15.02 18.57 -10.55
CA VAL A 138 15.67 17.83 -11.65
C VAL A 138 17.19 17.80 -11.44
N GLU A 139 17.75 18.92 -11.02
CA GLU A 139 19.15 19.13 -10.67
C GLU A 139 19.62 18.11 -9.62
N HIS A 140 18.81 17.86 -8.59
CA HIS A 140 19.12 16.88 -7.56
C HIS A 140 19.05 15.44 -8.09
N ALA A 141 18.11 15.10 -8.98
CA ALA A 141 18.06 13.78 -9.60
C ALA A 141 19.26 13.54 -10.54
N VAL A 142 19.59 14.52 -11.38
CA VAL A 142 20.77 14.51 -12.26
C VAL A 142 22.04 14.34 -11.44
N SER A 143 22.24 15.18 -10.42
CA SER A 143 23.38 15.11 -9.48
C SER A 143 23.49 13.74 -8.81
N ALA A 144 22.38 13.19 -8.30
CA ALA A 144 22.36 11.88 -7.65
C ALA A 144 22.70 10.73 -8.61
N SER A 145 22.24 10.79 -9.86
CA SER A 145 22.48 9.77 -10.88
C SER A 145 23.92 9.78 -11.44
N LEU A 146 24.55 10.96 -11.55
CA LEU A 146 25.91 11.11 -12.06
C LEU A 146 26.99 11.03 -10.98
N ALA A 147 26.62 11.04 -9.70
CA ALA A 147 27.54 10.98 -8.56
C ALA A 147 28.53 9.79 -8.62
N SER A 148 28.09 8.63 -9.12
CA SER A 148 28.97 7.45 -9.29
C SER A 148 29.93 7.60 -10.48
N ALA A 149 29.51 8.26 -11.56
CA ALA A 149 30.32 8.48 -12.75
C ALA A 149 31.44 9.51 -12.49
N TYR A 150 31.14 10.67 -11.91
CA TYR A 150 32.14 11.73 -11.71
C TYR A 150 33.26 11.35 -10.72
N ARG A 151 33.02 10.43 -9.79
CA ARG A 151 34.06 9.90 -8.89
C ARG A 151 35.13 9.07 -9.59
N VAL A 152 34.85 8.58 -10.80
CA VAL A 152 35.79 7.75 -11.59
C VAL A 152 36.19 8.36 -12.95
N LEU A 153 35.48 9.39 -13.42
CA LEU A 153 35.71 10.05 -14.71
C LEU A 153 37.17 10.54 -14.87
N PRO A 154 37.86 10.31 -16.02
CA PRO A 154 39.21 10.84 -16.23
C PRO A 154 39.32 12.36 -16.02
N ARG A 155 40.43 12.84 -15.46
CA ARG A 155 40.57 14.25 -15.03
C ARG A 155 40.35 15.25 -16.18
N GLY A 156 40.82 14.93 -17.39
CA GLY A 156 40.60 15.77 -18.58
C GLY A 156 39.11 15.95 -18.90
N GLU A 157 38.38 14.85 -19.05
CA GLU A 157 36.93 14.85 -19.27
C GLU A 157 36.15 15.51 -18.13
N LEU A 158 36.62 15.37 -16.88
CA LEU A 158 36.00 16.07 -15.74
C LEU A 158 36.19 17.59 -15.83
N LEU A 159 37.37 18.07 -16.23
CA LEU A 159 37.63 19.49 -16.42
C LEU A 159 36.87 20.07 -17.61
N GLU A 160 36.75 19.32 -18.70
CA GLU A 160 35.90 19.65 -19.84
C GLU A 160 34.44 19.79 -19.42
N GLU A 161 33.89 18.78 -18.72
CA GLU A 161 32.53 18.80 -18.19
C GLU A 161 32.31 20.00 -17.24
N ILE A 162 33.24 20.31 -16.34
CA ILE A 162 33.14 21.47 -15.42
C ILE A 162 33.08 22.80 -16.18
N ARG A 163 33.85 22.94 -17.27
CA ARG A 163 33.93 24.16 -18.07
C ARG A 163 32.76 24.32 -19.03
N GLN A 164 32.36 23.25 -19.73
CA GLN A 164 31.49 23.31 -20.92
C GLN A 164 30.30 22.34 -20.89
N GLY A 165 30.12 21.54 -19.83
CA GLY A 165 29.00 20.60 -19.71
C GLY A 165 27.62 21.25 -19.60
N ASP A 166 26.57 20.42 -19.59
CA ASP A 166 25.18 20.89 -19.45
C ASP A 166 24.98 21.62 -18.10
N VAL A 167 24.07 22.59 -18.07
CA VAL A 167 23.76 23.39 -16.87
C VAL A 167 23.34 22.53 -15.67
N LEU A 168 22.73 21.36 -15.89
CA LEU A 168 22.36 20.42 -14.83
C LEU A 168 23.53 19.52 -14.38
N THR A 169 24.59 19.40 -15.19
CA THR A 169 25.66 18.42 -14.99
C THR A 169 26.97 19.05 -14.51
N ARG A 170 27.29 20.28 -14.93
CA ARG A 170 28.41 21.09 -14.38
C ARG A 170 28.44 21.13 -12.85
N PRO A 171 27.34 21.38 -12.12
CA PRO A 171 27.36 21.39 -10.65
C PRO A 171 27.60 20.00 -10.04
N ALA A 172 27.12 18.94 -10.71
CA ALA A 172 27.34 17.57 -10.27
C ALA A 172 28.80 17.13 -10.50
N ALA A 173 29.41 17.57 -11.59
CA ALA A 173 30.82 17.34 -11.91
C ALA A 173 31.74 17.97 -10.85
N LEU A 174 31.49 19.24 -10.49
CA LEU A 174 32.16 19.91 -9.37
C LEU A 174 31.96 19.13 -8.06
N ALA A 175 30.70 18.95 -7.61
CA ALA A 175 30.37 18.41 -6.30
C ALA A 175 30.90 16.98 -6.04
N TRP A 176 30.90 16.12 -7.06
CA TRP A 176 31.26 14.70 -6.94
C TRP A 176 32.61 14.34 -7.54
N GLY A 177 33.10 15.12 -8.51
CA GLY A 177 34.41 14.93 -9.14
C GLY A 177 35.53 15.75 -8.51
N GLY A 178 35.23 16.81 -7.75
CA GLY A 178 36.22 17.77 -7.21
C GLY A 178 37.42 17.13 -6.46
N GLY A 179 37.23 15.97 -5.82
CA GLY A 179 38.32 15.22 -5.18
C GLY A 179 39.33 14.55 -6.12
N ARG A 180 39.14 14.65 -7.44
CA ARG A 180 40.06 14.17 -8.50
C ARG A 180 40.87 15.30 -9.13
N LEU A 181 40.56 16.55 -8.79
CA LEU A 181 41.27 17.73 -9.24
C LEU A 181 42.57 17.88 -8.44
N ARG A 182 43.53 18.60 -9.00
CA ARG A 182 44.87 18.82 -8.43
C ARG A 182 45.04 20.29 -8.05
N THR A 183 46.11 20.62 -7.32
CA THR A 183 46.44 22.01 -6.93
C THR A 183 46.51 22.96 -8.13
N GLU A 184 46.96 22.49 -9.29
CA GLU A 184 46.96 23.24 -10.57
C GLU A 184 45.54 23.64 -11.06
N ASP A 185 44.48 22.94 -10.62
CA ASP A 185 43.07 23.24 -10.91
C ASP A 185 42.44 24.22 -9.90
N LEU A 186 43.10 24.48 -8.77
CA LEU A 186 42.53 25.31 -7.69
C LEU A 186 42.14 26.73 -8.15
N PRO A 187 42.91 27.44 -9.02
CA PRO A 187 42.49 28.75 -9.52
C PRO A 187 41.12 28.75 -10.22
N LEU A 188 40.80 27.68 -10.96
CA LEU A 188 39.50 27.50 -11.61
C LEU A 188 38.37 27.29 -10.59
N LEU A 189 38.63 26.54 -9.52
CA LEU A 189 37.63 26.36 -8.45
C LEU A 189 37.41 27.66 -7.69
N LEU A 190 38.47 28.41 -7.39
CA LEU A 190 38.40 29.69 -6.69
C LEU A 190 37.58 30.72 -7.48
N SER A 191 37.77 30.82 -8.81
CA SER A 191 36.94 31.69 -9.64
C SER A 191 35.47 31.23 -9.68
N LEU A 192 35.22 29.93 -9.89
CA LEU A 192 33.86 29.38 -9.93
C LEU A 192 33.08 29.51 -8.60
N THR A 193 33.75 29.66 -7.44
CA THR A 193 33.03 30.01 -6.19
C THR A 193 32.42 31.42 -6.18
N GLY A 194 32.71 32.25 -7.18
CA GLY A 194 32.09 33.56 -7.41
C GLY A 194 31.23 33.64 -8.67
N ASP A 195 30.86 32.50 -9.28
CA ASP A 195 30.00 32.41 -10.46
C ASP A 195 28.58 32.93 -10.17
N ASP A 196 27.98 33.64 -11.13
CA ASP A 196 26.61 34.20 -11.04
C ASP A 196 25.56 33.11 -10.77
N SER A 197 25.79 31.90 -11.26
CA SER A 197 25.01 30.73 -10.88
C SER A 197 25.38 30.31 -9.46
N GLN A 198 24.53 30.70 -8.50
CA GLN A 198 24.62 30.30 -7.09
C GLN A 198 24.80 28.78 -6.90
N VAL A 199 24.27 27.97 -7.82
CA VAL A 199 24.41 26.51 -7.86
C VAL A 199 25.84 26.08 -8.21
N ILE A 200 26.47 26.73 -9.20
CA ILE A 200 27.88 26.51 -9.55
C ILE A 200 28.78 27.00 -8.42
N ALA A 201 28.52 28.18 -7.86
CA ALA A 201 29.27 28.74 -6.74
C ALA A 201 29.25 27.80 -5.51
N GLN A 202 28.09 27.23 -5.16
CA GLN A 202 27.98 26.21 -4.12
C GLN A 202 28.76 24.93 -4.47
N ALA A 203 28.66 24.43 -5.70
CA ALA A 203 29.35 23.19 -6.10
C ALA A 203 30.88 23.34 -6.16
N ALA A 204 31.37 24.48 -6.60
CA ALA A 204 32.78 24.84 -6.51
C ALA A 204 33.23 24.97 -5.04
N THR A 205 32.40 25.55 -4.17
CA THR A 205 32.65 25.64 -2.72
C THR A 205 32.77 24.24 -2.09
N VAL A 206 31.89 23.30 -2.45
CA VAL A 206 32.00 21.88 -2.04
C VAL A 206 33.29 21.23 -2.54
N SER A 207 33.76 21.60 -3.73
CA SER A 207 35.01 21.07 -4.28
C SER A 207 36.24 21.48 -3.43
N LEU A 208 36.23 22.69 -2.85
CA LEU A 208 37.33 23.20 -2.02
C LEU A 208 37.62 22.36 -0.77
N ARG A 209 36.71 21.51 -0.29
CA ARG A 209 36.99 20.58 0.84
C ARG A 209 38.09 19.56 0.54
N HIS A 210 38.41 19.37 -0.74
CA HIS A 210 39.45 18.47 -1.23
C HIS A 210 40.84 19.12 -1.33
N PHE A 211 40.94 20.39 -0.91
CA PHE A 211 42.14 21.22 -0.93
C PHE A 211 42.51 21.64 0.50
N GLY A 212 43.80 21.63 0.80
CA GLY A 212 44.38 22.03 2.10
C GLY A 212 45.19 23.32 2.03
N GLU A 213 45.37 23.85 0.82
CA GLU A 213 46.10 25.04 0.48
C GLU A 213 45.47 26.28 1.15
N PRO A 214 46.27 27.24 1.67
CA PRO A 214 45.76 28.42 2.37
C PRO A 214 44.68 29.16 1.59
N ALA A 215 44.87 29.36 0.28
CA ALA A 215 43.89 30.02 -0.59
C ALA A 215 42.51 29.32 -0.62
N ALA A 216 42.45 27.99 -0.53
CA ALA A 216 41.19 27.26 -0.47
C ALA A 216 40.50 27.44 0.90
N VAL A 217 41.26 27.34 1.99
CA VAL A 217 40.76 27.48 3.37
C VAL A 217 40.32 28.93 3.65
N ASP A 218 41.10 29.92 3.22
CA ASP A 218 40.77 31.34 3.31
C ASP A 218 39.54 31.68 2.46
N ARG A 219 39.40 31.09 1.26
CA ARG A 219 38.19 31.26 0.46
C ARG A 219 36.97 30.70 1.18
N LEU A 220 37.03 29.46 1.70
CA LEU A 220 35.95 28.87 2.51
C LEU A 220 35.58 29.77 3.70
N ARG A 221 36.57 30.27 4.47
CA ARG A 221 36.35 31.24 5.56
C ARG A 221 35.63 32.50 5.07
N SER A 222 36.08 33.08 3.96
CA SER A 222 35.48 34.31 3.41
C SER A 222 34.02 34.10 2.99
N LEU A 223 33.69 32.97 2.36
CA LEU A 223 32.33 32.64 1.92
C LEU A 223 31.41 32.36 3.12
N ALA A 224 31.95 31.72 4.16
CA ALA A 224 31.24 31.49 5.42
C ALA A 224 30.88 32.79 6.17
N LEU A 225 31.71 33.83 6.08
CA LEU A 225 31.46 35.13 6.71
C LEU A 225 30.48 36.04 5.93
N ARG A 226 30.19 35.76 4.65
CA ARG A 226 29.29 36.59 3.83
C ARG A 226 27.81 36.53 4.23
N ASN A 227 27.41 35.63 5.13
CA ASN A 227 26.02 35.41 5.55
C ASN A 227 25.02 35.18 4.39
N GLN A 228 25.50 34.73 3.23
CA GLN A 228 24.70 34.49 2.04
C GLN A 228 23.92 33.16 2.16
N PRO A 229 22.59 33.16 1.92
CA PRO A 229 21.79 31.94 1.86
C PRO A 229 22.40 30.90 0.91
N GLY A 230 22.39 29.64 1.32
CA GLY A 230 23.05 28.54 0.60
C GLY A 230 24.58 28.59 0.74
N LEU A 231 25.24 29.62 0.24
CA LEU A 231 26.71 29.64 0.10
C LEU A 231 27.46 29.60 1.43
N SER A 232 27.07 30.40 2.43
CA SER A 232 27.77 30.41 3.73
C SER A 232 27.61 29.09 4.50
N PRO A 233 26.42 28.46 4.57
CA PRO A 233 26.32 27.11 5.13
C PRO A 233 27.02 26.03 4.31
N THR A 234 27.12 26.14 2.98
CA THR A 234 27.94 25.24 2.15
C THR A 234 29.42 25.35 2.50
N ALA A 235 29.91 26.55 2.81
CA ALA A 235 31.29 26.73 3.25
C ALA A 235 31.55 26.12 4.65
N PHE A 236 30.60 26.23 5.59
CA PHE A 236 30.69 25.51 6.88
C PHE A 236 30.74 23.99 6.69
N ASP A 237 29.87 23.43 5.85
CA ASP A 237 29.83 22.00 5.52
C ASP A 237 31.16 21.55 4.89
N SER A 238 31.66 22.31 3.91
CA SER A 238 32.93 22.02 3.21
C SER A 238 34.13 22.04 4.16
N MET A 239 34.16 22.94 5.14
CA MET A 239 35.21 22.95 6.16
C MET A 239 35.11 21.75 7.13
N ALA A 240 33.90 21.36 7.55
CA ALA A 240 33.70 20.23 8.46
C ALA A 240 33.97 18.86 7.80
N ALA A 241 33.60 18.74 6.51
CA ALA A 241 33.79 17.56 5.66
C ALA A 241 35.21 17.42 5.09
N SER A 242 36.07 18.42 5.30
CA SER A 242 37.44 18.43 4.78
C SER A 242 38.27 17.25 5.33
N ARG A 243 39.31 16.85 4.59
CA ARG A 243 40.33 15.93 5.10
C ARG A 243 41.51 16.65 5.77
N TYR A 244 41.57 17.99 5.68
CA TYR A 244 42.73 18.77 6.11
C TYR A 244 42.49 19.45 7.47
N PRO A 245 43.41 19.31 8.46
CA PRO A 245 43.27 19.93 9.78
C PRO A 245 43.01 21.44 9.77
N ALA A 246 43.66 22.18 8.88
CA ALA A 246 43.53 23.64 8.76
C ALA A 246 42.08 24.13 8.55
N ALA A 247 41.26 23.35 7.83
CA ALA A 247 39.84 23.66 7.64
C ALA A 247 39.03 23.45 8.93
N HIS A 248 39.31 22.39 9.69
CA HIS A 248 38.67 22.12 10.98
C HIS A 248 39.04 23.17 12.03
N GLU A 249 40.32 23.54 12.12
CA GLU A 249 40.78 24.63 12.98
C GLU A 249 40.11 25.96 12.62
N THR A 250 39.98 26.26 11.33
CA THR A 250 39.32 27.48 10.86
C THR A 250 37.85 27.48 11.29
N LEU A 251 37.14 26.36 11.15
CA LEU A 251 35.77 26.21 11.61
C LEU A 251 35.62 26.36 13.14
N LEU A 252 36.57 25.83 13.93
CA LEU A 252 36.62 26.00 15.39
C LEU A 252 36.89 27.46 15.78
N LYS A 253 37.84 28.13 15.11
CA LYS A 253 38.15 29.56 15.28
C LYS A 253 36.93 30.43 14.93
N MET A 254 36.14 30.05 13.91
CA MET A 254 34.87 30.70 13.58
C MET A 254 33.80 30.46 14.64
N LEU A 255 33.64 29.23 15.14
CA LEU A 255 32.67 28.92 16.20
C LEU A 255 32.87 29.79 17.45
N ALA A 256 34.11 30.13 17.80
CA ALA A 256 34.40 31.06 18.89
C ALA A 256 34.04 32.52 18.56
N LYS A 257 34.26 32.98 17.33
CA LYS A 257 34.19 34.42 16.96
C LYS A 257 32.90 34.87 16.25
N SER A 258 32.10 33.96 15.72
CA SER A 258 30.86 34.30 15.00
C SER A 258 29.66 34.55 15.91
N ASP A 259 28.62 35.18 15.36
CA ASP A 259 27.34 35.43 16.04
C ASP A 259 26.58 34.13 16.39
N VAL A 260 25.54 34.25 17.22
CA VAL A 260 24.73 33.12 17.70
C VAL A 260 24.07 32.31 16.56
N LYS A 261 23.66 32.95 15.45
CA LYS A 261 23.01 32.28 14.30
C LYS A 261 24.04 31.43 13.56
N ALA A 262 25.22 31.97 13.29
CA ALA A 262 26.34 31.25 12.72
C ALA A 262 26.84 30.13 13.64
N ARG A 263 26.98 30.36 14.95
CA ARG A 263 27.35 29.32 15.94
C ARG A 263 26.39 28.12 15.91
N LYS A 264 25.07 28.37 15.91
CA LYS A 264 24.05 27.30 15.80
C LYS A 264 24.19 26.49 14.51
N GLN A 265 24.50 27.15 13.40
CA GLN A 265 24.74 26.49 12.12
C GLN A 265 26.02 25.65 12.17
N ILE A 266 27.12 26.19 12.69
CA ILE A 266 28.40 25.47 12.82
C ILE A 266 28.27 24.24 13.73
N VAL A 267 27.63 24.36 14.90
CA VAL A 267 27.34 23.22 15.80
C VAL A 267 26.51 22.14 15.09
N SER A 268 25.46 22.56 14.37
CA SER A 268 24.62 21.64 13.60
C SER A 268 25.37 20.94 12.46
N THR A 269 26.37 21.61 11.86
CA THR A 269 27.23 21.06 10.82
C THR A 269 28.29 20.11 11.40
N MET A 270 28.98 20.50 12.47
CA MET A 270 29.96 19.66 13.18
C MET A 270 29.35 18.32 13.63
N ALA A 271 28.08 18.32 14.07
CA ALA A 271 27.36 17.11 14.44
C ALA A 271 27.17 16.10 13.29
N GLN A 272 27.29 16.52 12.02
CA GLN A 272 27.22 15.65 10.84
C GLN A 272 28.56 14.97 10.52
N TYR A 273 29.66 15.51 11.03
CA TYR A 273 31.03 15.02 10.80
C TYR A 273 31.73 14.80 12.16
N PRO A 274 31.36 13.75 12.93
CA PRO A 274 31.84 13.58 14.30
C PRO A 274 33.37 13.45 14.36
N ARG A 275 34.00 14.28 15.19
CA ARG A 275 35.45 14.29 15.48
C ARG A 275 35.64 14.67 16.96
N PRO A 276 36.70 14.21 17.66
CA PRO A 276 36.93 14.55 19.08
C PRO A 276 36.89 16.06 19.35
N ALA A 277 37.71 16.86 18.66
CA ALA A 277 37.74 18.32 18.85
C ALA A 277 36.41 19.03 18.54
N PHE A 278 35.56 18.46 17.68
CA PHE A 278 34.20 18.97 17.45
C PHE A 278 33.24 18.56 18.57
N ALA A 279 33.34 17.32 19.04
CA ALA A 279 32.59 16.80 20.17
C ALA A 279 32.85 17.63 21.43
N ASP A 280 34.12 17.91 21.75
CA ASP A 280 34.54 18.76 22.88
C ASP A 280 34.01 20.19 22.77
N ALA A 281 34.06 20.78 21.56
CA ALA A 281 33.56 22.12 21.32
C ALA A 281 32.02 22.20 21.48
N ILE A 282 31.29 21.21 20.95
CA ILE A 282 29.84 21.09 21.12
C ILE A 282 29.50 20.88 22.61
N HIS A 283 30.27 20.06 23.33
CA HIS A 283 30.06 19.77 24.74
C HIS A 283 30.09 21.05 25.58
N ARG A 284 31.10 21.90 25.39
CA ARG A 284 31.22 23.21 26.08
C ARG A 284 29.96 24.06 25.93
N PHE A 285 29.39 24.17 24.72
CA PHE A 285 28.13 24.92 24.51
C PHE A 285 26.88 24.24 25.09
N ALA A 286 26.91 22.93 25.32
CA ALA A 286 25.81 22.21 25.95
C ALA A 286 25.82 22.37 27.48
N THR A 287 27.00 22.48 28.10
CA THR A 287 27.20 22.66 29.56
C THR A 287 27.20 24.11 30.01
N ASP A 288 27.77 25.04 29.23
CA ASP A 288 27.94 26.44 29.61
C ASP A 288 26.60 27.11 29.95
N ALA A 289 26.47 27.53 31.22
CA ALA A 289 25.28 28.20 31.75
C ALA A 289 25.17 29.67 31.34
N GLY A 290 26.27 30.29 30.89
CA GLY A 290 26.30 31.64 30.33
C GLY A 290 26.14 31.69 28.81
N ALA A 291 26.14 30.55 28.12
CA ALA A 291 25.90 30.48 26.68
C ALA A 291 24.45 30.87 26.34
N ASP A 292 24.25 31.41 25.12
CA ASP A 292 22.92 31.64 24.56
C ASP A 292 22.07 30.38 24.71
N ALA A 293 20.95 30.50 25.42
CA ALA A 293 20.12 29.35 25.80
C ALA A 293 19.72 28.51 24.59
N THR A 294 19.44 29.15 23.45
CA THR A 294 19.01 28.47 22.22
C THR A 294 20.17 27.81 21.45
N LEU A 295 21.42 28.28 21.61
CA LEU A 295 22.63 27.58 21.17
C LEU A 295 22.85 26.32 22.02
N SER A 296 22.66 26.41 23.34
CA SER A 296 22.74 25.24 24.25
C SER A 296 21.76 24.14 23.84
N LEU A 297 20.50 24.47 23.50
CA LEU A 297 19.54 23.46 23.01
C LEU A 297 19.98 22.76 21.70
N VAL A 298 20.68 23.49 20.83
CA VAL A 298 21.23 22.93 19.58
C VAL A 298 22.43 22.04 19.88
N ALA A 299 23.30 22.45 20.81
CA ALA A 299 24.44 21.67 21.28
C ALA A 299 24.02 20.35 21.94
N MET A 300 23.02 20.36 22.84
CA MET A 300 22.47 19.14 23.45
C MET A 300 21.94 18.14 22.40
N LYS A 301 21.25 18.63 21.37
CA LYS A 301 20.76 17.80 20.25
C LYS A 301 21.91 17.28 19.38
N ALA A 302 22.97 18.06 19.21
CA ALA A 302 24.18 17.64 18.52
C ALA A 302 24.94 16.55 19.31
N LEU A 303 25.12 16.69 20.63
CA LEU A 303 25.69 15.64 21.49
C LEU A 303 24.89 14.32 21.40
N ALA A 304 23.56 14.42 21.36
CA ALA A 304 22.68 13.26 21.20
C ALA A 304 22.83 12.59 19.82
N GLN A 305 23.07 13.36 18.76
CA GLN A 305 23.31 12.85 17.41
C GLN A 305 24.68 12.15 17.28
N ILE A 306 25.73 12.68 17.91
CA ILE A 306 27.09 12.11 17.81
C ILE A 306 27.34 10.95 18.81
N GLY A 307 26.47 10.78 19.82
CA GLY A 307 26.64 9.74 20.83
C GLY A 307 27.74 10.05 21.86
N HIS A 308 27.86 11.31 22.29
CA HIS A 308 28.89 11.76 23.22
C HIS A 308 28.87 10.99 24.55
N PRO A 309 30.02 10.61 25.15
CA PRO A 309 30.05 9.90 26.44
C PRO A 309 29.35 10.68 27.57
N GLU A 310 29.71 11.95 27.78
CA GLU A 310 29.09 12.83 28.79
C GLU A 310 27.65 13.27 28.49
N LEU A 311 27.02 12.78 27.41
CA LEU A 311 25.63 13.15 27.09
C LEU A 311 24.68 12.89 28.26
N MET A 312 24.85 11.79 28.98
CA MET A 312 23.97 11.47 30.11
C MET A 312 24.12 12.44 31.28
N THR A 313 25.34 12.91 31.55
CA THR A 313 25.66 13.93 32.56
C THR A 313 24.95 15.24 32.21
N VAL A 314 25.14 15.72 30.98
CA VAL A 314 24.50 16.94 30.45
C VAL A 314 22.97 16.85 30.49
N LEU A 315 22.38 15.70 30.19
CA LEU A 315 20.94 15.51 30.22
C LEU A 315 20.38 15.48 31.64
N ASP A 316 21.05 14.85 32.60
CA ASP A 316 20.64 14.79 34.01
C ASP A 316 20.64 16.19 34.64
N GLU A 317 21.74 16.94 34.48
CA GLU A 317 21.83 18.35 34.90
C GLU A 317 20.74 19.21 34.26
N ALA A 318 20.54 19.09 32.93
CA ALA A 318 19.57 19.89 32.21
C ALA A 318 18.11 19.59 32.61
N VAL A 319 17.80 18.35 33.02
CA VAL A 319 16.47 17.95 33.54
C VAL A 319 16.23 18.46 34.97
N ARG A 320 17.28 18.51 35.80
CA ARG A 320 17.21 19.04 37.18
C ARG A 320 17.23 20.57 37.24
N GLY A 321 17.82 21.23 36.25
CA GLY A 321 18.01 22.69 36.20
C GLY A 321 16.73 23.52 36.14
N SER A 322 16.86 24.82 36.44
CA SER A 322 15.74 25.78 36.50
C SER A 322 15.20 26.20 35.12
N HIS A 323 16.02 26.15 34.06
CA HIS A 323 15.68 26.68 32.73
C HIS A 323 14.71 25.76 31.96
N PRO A 324 13.44 26.17 31.70
CA PRO A 324 12.41 25.27 31.14
C PRO A 324 12.79 24.64 29.80
N ALA A 325 13.25 25.43 28.83
CA ALA A 325 13.58 24.93 27.50
C ALA A 325 14.74 23.89 27.47
N ARG A 326 15.68 23.95 28.44
CA ARG A 326 16.73 22.93 28.63
C ARG A 326 16.12 21.64 29.19
N ARG A 327 15.27 21.72 30.22
CA ARG A 327 14.52 20.56 30.75
C ARG A 327 13.71 19.85 29.67
N ASP A 328 12.89 20.58 28.92
CA ASP A 328 12.02 19.99 27.89
C ASP A 328 12.82 19.38 26.73
N THR A 329 13.93 20.03 26.34
CA THR A 329 14.85 19.48 25.34
C THR A 329 15.53 18.20 25.85
N ALA A 330 16.01 18.19 27.09
CA ALA A 330 16.66 17.02 27.68
C ALA A 330 15.68 15.87 27.84
N LEU A 331 14.47 16.12 28.36
CA LEU A 331 13.40 15.13 28.46
C LEU A 331 13.05 14.54 27.08
N THR A 332 12.90 15.38 26.06
CA THR A 332 12.65 14.91 24.68
C THR A 332 13.76 13.98 24.19
N ILE A 333 15.04 14.32 24.44
CA ILE A 333 16.17 13.48 24.06
C ILE A 333 16.10 12.14 24.83
N LEU A 334 15.90 12.16 26.15
CA LEU A 334 15.85 10.94 26.97
C LEU A 334 14.70 10.01 26.56
N VAL A 335 13.49 10.54 26.30
CA VAL A 335 12.31 9.74 25.90
C VAL A 335 12.50 9.06 24.54
N THR A 336 13.16 9.73 23.59
CA THR A 336 13.41 9.17 22.25
C THR A 336 14.49 8.08 22.24
N ARG A 337 15.35 8.02 23.27
CA ARG A 337 16.41 7.01 23.37
C ARG A 337 15.87 5.63 23.77
N PRO A 338 16.49 4.53 23.28
CA PRO A 338 16.05 3.17 23.60
C PRO A 338 16.64 2.64 24.92
N ASP A 339 17.75 3.19 25.42
CA ASP A 339 18.44 2.62 26.58
C ASP A 339 17.71 2.80 27.92
N ARG A 340 17.89 1.83 28.82
CA ARG A 340 17.21 1.77 30.12
C ARG A 340 17.53 2.96 31.03
N LYS A 341 18.79 3.44 31.02
CA LYS A 341 19.24 4.57 31.86
C LYS A 341 18.50 5.86 31.48
N SER A 342 18.37 6.13 30.18
CA SER A 342 17.62 7.29 29.67
C SER A 342 16.13 7.20 30.02
N GLN A 343 15.52 6.03 29.88
CA GLN A 343 14.11 5.82 30.21
C GLN A 343 13.83 5.97 31.72
N GLN A 344 14.72 5.45 32.57
CA GLN A 344 14.59 5.60 34.03
C GLN A 344 14.68 7.07 34.45
N LEU A 345 15.73 7.78 34.01
CA LEU A 345 15.93 9.20 34.32
C LEU A 345 14.77 10.07 33.82
N ALA A 346 14.26 9.80 32.60
CA ALA A 346 13.07 10.47 32.10
C ALA A 346 11.84 10.17 32.96
N MET A 347 11.65 8.92 33.40
CA MET A 347 10.48 8.53 34.20
C MET A 347 10.47 9.20 35.57
N GLU A 348 11.62 9.23 36.27
CA GLU A 348 11.75 9.91 37.56
C GLU A 348 11.33 11.39 37.47
N HIS A 349 11.71 12.08 36.38
CA HIS A 349 11.27 13.45 36.13
C HIS A 349 9.80 13.58 35.69
N VAL A 350 9.29 12.64 34.88
CA VAL A 350 7.87 12.62 34.46
C VAL A 350 6.95 12.42 35.65
N LEU A 351 7.29 11.51 36.57
CA LEU A 351 6.56 11.31 37.82
C LEU A 351 6.51 12.62 38.62
N LYS A 352 7.67 13.24 38.89
CA LYS A 352 7.71 14.53 39.61
C LYS A 352 6.87 15.64 38.94
N ARG A 353 6.85 15.70 37.60
CA ARG A 353 5.99 16.65 36.86
C ARG A 353 4.49 16.33 36.99
N LEU A 354 4.11 15.06 37.10
CA LEU A 354 2.71 14.65 37.27
C LEU A 354 2.11 15.06 38.63
N GLU A 355 2.92 15.38 39.64
CA GLU A 355 2.44 15.85 40.96
C GLU A 355 1.67 17.18 40.85
N THR A 356 2.13 18.04 39.93
CA THR A 356 1.71 19.45 39.79
C THR A 356 1.05 19.76 38.45
N ALA A 357 1.31 18.99 37.39
CA ALA A 357 0.79 19.26 36.04
C ALA A 357 0.28 17.99 35.32
N PRO A 358 -0.75 18.10 34.45
CA PRO A 358 -1.22 16.99 33.63
C PRO A 358 -0.18 16.59 32.56
N PRO A 359 -0.23 15.35 32.04
CA PRO A 359 0.76 14.86 31.08
C PRO A 359 0.68 15.57 29.72
N ASP A 360 1.80 16.12 29.25
CA ASP A 360 1.96 16.58 27.87
C ASP A 360 2.20 15.40 26.88
N ASN A 361 2.37 15.70 25.59
CA ASN A 361 2.59 14.68 24.56
C ASN A 361 3.89 13.88 24.75
N THR A 362 4.96 14.51 25.26
CA THR A 362 6.25 13.86 25.53
C THR A 362 6.14 12.93 26.73
N MET A 363 5.47 13.38 27.79
CA MET A 363 5.14 12.59 28.97
C MET A 363 4.29 11.36 28.59
N ASN A 364 3.19 11.56 27.85
CA ASN A 364 2.34 10.46 27.38
C ASN A 364 3.10 9.45 26.51
N SER A 365 3.99 9.92 25.61
CA SER A 365 4.83 9.02 24.80
C SER A 365 5.76 8.14 25.64
N LEU A 366 6.23 8.61 26.79
CA LEU A 366 7.03 7.80 27.71
C LEU A 366 6.15 6.85 28.51
N LEU A 367 5.05 7.33 29.08
CA LEU A 367 4.10 6.54 29.88
C LEU A 367 3.57 5.33 29.12
N LEU A 368 3.20 5.49 27.85
CA LEU A 368 2.74 4.39 26.99
C LEU A 368 3.85 3.38 26.63
N LYS A 369 5.11 3.84 26.60
CA LYS A 369 6.31 3.03 26.28
C LYS A 369 6.80 2.22 27.47
N THR A 370 6.78 2.79 28.67
CA THR A 370 7.26 2.13 29.90
C THR A 370 6.16 1.38 30.65
N ARG A 371 4.90 1.86 30.56
CA ARG A 371 3.75 1.40 31.36
C ARG A 371 4.04 1.38 32.87
N ASP A 372 4.72 2.42 33.36
CA ASP A 372 5.10 2.50 34.77
C ASP A 372 3.86 2.75 35.65
N PRO A 373 3.48 1.80 36.55
CA PRO A 373 2.27 1.92 37.34
C PRO A 373 2.33 3.03 38.38
N ARG A 374 3.52 3.56 38.73
CA ARG A 374 3.68 4.66 39.68
C ARG A 374 3.01 5.95 39.20
N ALA A 375 2.82 6.10 37.89
CA ALA A 375 2.11 7.25 37.32
C ALA A 375 0.59 7.20 37.55
N ILE A 376 0.01 6.03 37.79
CA ILE A 376 -1.45 5.82 37.83
C ILE A 376 -2.15 6.75 38.85
N PRO A 377 -1.75 6.82 40.15
CA PRO A 377 -2.45 7.67 41.12
C PRO A 377 -2.41 9.16 40.74
N MET A 378 -1.30 9.57 40.13
CA MET A 378 -1.04 10.94 39.68
C MET A 378 -1.94 11.29 38.48
N LEU A 379 -2.06 10.36 37.52
CA LEU A 379 -2.93 10.49 36.36
C LEU A 379 -4.41 10.49 36.75
N LEU A 380 -4.81 9.68 37.74
CA LEU A 380 -6.17 9.70 38.29
C LEU A 380 -6.53 11.05 38.92
N LYS A 381 -5.60 11.69 39.65
CA LYS A 381 -5.78 13.05 40.21
C LYS A 381 -6.12 14.11 39.13
N HIS A 382 -5.66 13.92 37.89
CA HIS A 382 -5.94 14.83 36.77
C HIS A 382 -7.21 14.49 35.97
N LEU A 383 -8.01 13.48 36.37
CA LEU A 383 -9.30 13.20 35.70
C LEU A 383 -10.38 14.24 36.00
N THR A 384 -10.27 14.93 37.14
CA THR A 384 -11.25 15.91 37.64
C THR A 384 -10.90 17.35 37.29
N SER A 385 -9.66 17.65 36.92
CA SER A 385 -9.24 18.97 36.46
C SER A 385 -9.68 19.21 35.00
N SER A 386 -10.21 20.39 34.72
CA SER A 386 -10.69 20.80 33.39
C SER A 386 -9.56 21.17 32.42
N THR A 387 -8.31 21.11 32.86
CA THR A 387 -7.13 21.67 32.20
C THR A 387 -6.33 20.63 31.39
N GLY A 388 -6.98 19.91 30.47
CA GLY A 388 -6.24 19.01 29.57
C GLY A 388 -7.09 18.18 28.62
N ASN A 389 -6.42 17.45 27.71
CA ASN A 389 -7.06 16.50 26.82
C ASN A 389 -7.38 15.20 27.60
N ARG A 390 -8.51 15.23 28.33
CA ARG A 390 -8.99 14.13 29.17
C ARG A 390 -9.21 12.82 28.41
N SER A 391 -9.49 12.87 27.10
CA SER A 391 -9.54 11.67 26.24
C SER A 391 -8.18 10.97 26.13
N THR A 392 -7.08 11.72 26.02
CA THR A 392 -5.71 11.15 26.05
C THR A 392 -5.36 10.59 27.43
N LEU A 393 -5.79 11.27 28.50
CA LEU A 393 -5.57 10.81 29.88
C LEU A 393 -6.29 9.48 30.15
N VAL A 394 -7.57 9.37 29.80
CA VAL A 394 -8.35 8.12 29.91
C VAL A 394 -7.71 7.02 29.06
N SER A 395 -7.28 7.31 27.83
CA SER A 395 -6.60 6.31 26.99
C SER A 395 -5.26 5.85 27.58
N THR A 396 -4.50 6.75 28.22
CA THR A 396 -3.23 6.41 28.87
C THR A 396 -3.46 5.54 30.10
N LEU A 397 -4.40 5.92 30.97
CA LEU A 397 -4.83 5.14 32.13
C LEU A 397 -5.28 3.73 31.73
N VAL A 398 -6.12 3.58 30.70
CA VAL A 398 -6.54 2.27 30.17
C VAL A 398 -5.37 1.45 29.60
N THR A 399 -4.30 2.07 29.12
CA THR A 399 -3.18 1.37 28.47
C THR A 399 -2.08 0.94 29.44
N ILE A 400 -1.86 1.71 30.51
CA ILE A 400 -0.86 1.40 31.56
C ILE A 400 -1.48 0.70 32.78
N GLY A 401 -2.80 0.79 32.92
CA GLY A 401 -3.54 0.29 34.07
C GLY A 401 -3.68 -1.22 34.12
N ASP A 402 -3.90 -1.71 35.34
CA ASP A 402 -4.42 -3.03 35.63
C ASP A 402 -5.96 -3.10 35.44
N GLN A 403 -6.57 -4.19 35.88
CA GLN A 403 -8.01 -4.41 35.77
C GLN A 403 -8.83 -3.42 36.64
N ASP A 404 -8.26 -2.91 37.73
CA ASP A 404 -8.96 -2.03 38.69
C ASP A 404 -9.11 -0.60 38.17
N ILE A 405 -8.26 -0.17 37.23
CA ILE A 405 -8.39 1.15 36.58
C ILE A 405 -9.71 1.27 35.83
N ALA A 406 -10.23 0.17 35.30
CA ALA A 406 -11.52 0.17 34.64
C ALA A 406 -12.66 0.48 35.63
N ALA A 407 -12.59 -0.03 36.87
CA ALA A 407 -13.54 0.29 37.94
C ALA A 407 -13.46 1.77 38.36
N LYS A 408 -12.25 2.31 38.58
CA LYS A 408 -12.05 3.72 38.93
C LYS A 408 -12.53 4.68 37.83
N LEU A 409 -12.39 4.30 36.56
CA LEU A 409 -12.92 5.06 35.42
C LEU A 409 -14.45 4.98 35.31
N LEU A 410 -15.10 3.93 35.83
CA LEU A 410 -16.56 3.81 35.83
C LEU A 410 -17.24 4.82 36.76
N GLU A 411 -16.62 5.20 37.88
CA GLU A 411 -17.08 6.25 38.79
C GLU A 411 -17.31 7.59 38.07
N HIS A 412 -16.50 7.87 37.04
CA HIS A 412 -16.58 9.09 36.23
C HIS A 412 -17.34 8.92 34.90
N TYR A 413 -17.74 7.70 34.54
CA TYR A 413 -18.33 7.36 33.24
C TYR A 413 -19.56 8.22 32.84
N PRO A 414 -20.49 8.59 33.75
CA PRO A 414 -21.58 9.50 33.41
C PRO A 414 -21.12 10.91 32.98
N LYS A 415 -19.96 11.39 33.48
CA LYS A 415 -19.39 12.71 33.15
C LYS A 415 -18.45 12.69 31.92
N PHE A 416 -18.17 11.50 31.39
CA PHE A 416 -17.35 11.31 30.20
C PHE A 416 -18.13 11.58 28.91
N SER A 417 -17.41 12.15 27.94
CA SER A 417 -17.84 12.29 26.54
C SER A 417 -17.97 10.93 25.86
N SER A 418 -18.60 10.89 24.68
CA SER A 418 -18.80 9.63 23.96
C SER A 418 -17.49 8.91 23.57
N THR A 419 -16.40 9.64 23.31
CA THR A 419 -15.08 9.08 22.97
C THR A 419 -14.38 8.49 24.21
N GLU A 420 -14.49 9.16 25.35
CA GLU A 420 -13.98 8.69 26.65
C GLU A 420 -14.74 7.44 27.09
N ARG A 421 -16.09 7.49 27.09
CA ARG A 421 -16.95 6.33 27.37
C ARG A 421 -16.66 5.16 26.43
N ALA A 422 -16.50 5.40 25.12
CA ALA A 422 -16.13 4.37 24.15
C ALA A 422 -14.72 3.77 24.38
N THR A 423 -13.84 4.46 25.12
CA THR A 423 -12.53 3.95 25.52
C THR A 423 -12.65 3.09 26.78
N VAL A 424 -13.41 3.54 27.78
CA VAL A 424 -13.74 2.74 28.97
C VAL A 424 -14.49 1.45 28.59
N LEU A 425 -15.49 1.51 27.71
CA LEU A 425 -16.24 0.34 27.24
C LEU A 425 -15.34 -0.76 26.64
N ARG A 426 -14.31 -0.38 25.87
CA ARG A 426 -13.34 -1.32 25.31
C ARG A 426 -12.39 -1.89 26.36
N ALA A 427 -12.10 -1.14 27.43
CA ALA A 427 -11.30 -1.62 28.55
C ALA A 427 -12.06 -2.70 29.34
N ILE A 428 -13.26 -2.36 29.85
CA ILE A 428 -14.11 -3.30 30.60
C ILE A 428 -14.54 -4.50 29.75
N GLY A 429 -14.65 -4.35 28.43
CA GLY A 429 -14.92 -5.46 27.53
C GLY A 429 -13.96 -6.65 27.65
N ASN A 430 -12.71 -6.37 28.05
CA ASN A 430 -11.66 -7.39 28.23
C ASN A 430 -11.43 -7.79 29.70
N SER A 431 -11.78 -6.93 30.68
CA SER A 431 -11.50 -7.16 32.11
C SER A 431 -12.74 -7.45 32.96
N ASP A 432 -13.89 -6.84 32.64
CA ASP A 432 -15.18 -7.04 33.32
C ASP A 432 -16.33 -7.09 32.31
N ILE A 433 -16.49 -8.26 31.70
CA ILE A 433 -17.56 -8.53 30.73
C ILE A 433 -18.96 -8.39 31.35
N LYS A 434 -19.11 -8.58 32.67
CA LYS A 434 -20.41 -8.47 33.35
C LYS A 434 -20.87 -7.01 33.38
N THR A 435 -20.00 -6.09 33.74
CA THR A 435 -20.32 -4.65 33.70
C THR A 435 -20.38 -4.11 32.28
N PHE A 436 -19.54 -4.60 31.37
CA PHE A 436 -19.66 -4.30 29.94
C PHE A 436 -21.07 -4.64 29.40
N ARG A 437 -21.57 -5.85 29.67
CA ARG A 437 -22.89 -6.28 29.20
C ARG A 437 -24.05 -5.47 29.79
N LYS A 438 -23.88 -4.84 30.96
CA LYS A 438 -24.86 -3.86 31.51
C LYS A 438 -24.89 -2.54 30.72
N LEU A 439 -23.74 -2.05 30.28
CA LEU A 439 -23.59 -0.73 29.62
C LEU A 439 -23.71 -0.77 28.08
N ALA A 440 -23.47 -1.93 27.46
CA ALA A 440 -23.51 -2.08 26.01
C ALA A 440 -24.88 -1.78 25.36
N PRO A 441 -26.05 -2.09 25.96
CA PRO A 441 -27.36 -1.73 25.39
C PRO A 441 -27.50 -0.22 25.13
N ASP A 442 -27.12 0.62 26.09
CA ASP A 442 -27.18 2.08 25.96
C ASP A 442 -26.22 2.60 24.89
N ALA A 443 -25.03 1.99 24.81
CA ALA A 443 -24.03 2.32 23.78
C ALA A 443 -24.52 1.96 22.36
N LEU A 444 -25.21 0.82 22.20
CA LEU A 444 -25.85 0.39 20.95
C LEU A 444 -27.07 1.24 20.56
N ALA A 445 -27.82 1.73 21.55
CA ALA A 445 -28.96 2.62 21.37
C ALA A 445 -28.55 4.09 21.12
N SER A 446 -27.31 4.46 21.44
CA SER A 446 -26.80 5.82 21.24
C SER A 446 -26.73 6.23 19.77
N ASN A 447 -26.73 7.54 19.51
CA ASN A 447 -26.47 8.09 18.17
C ASN A 447 -24.99 8.34 17.88
N ASN A 448 -24.07 7.92 18.76
CA ASN A 448 -22.64 8.19 18.59
C ASN A 448 -21.89 6.98 18.00
N SER A 449 -21.25 7.17 16.85
CA SER A 449 -20.51 6.11 16.14
C SER A 449 -19.39 5.47 16.95
N SER A 450 -18.74 6.19 17.87
CA SER A 450 -17.66 5.64 18.71
C SER A 450 -18.21 4.67 19.77
N LEU A 451 -19.35 5.02 20.39
CA LEU A 451 -20.02 4.16 21.38
C LEU A 451 -20.59 2.90 20.72
N ILE A 452 -21.32 3.06 19.61
CA ILE A 452 -21.87 1.93 18.84
C ILE A 452 -20.73 1.00 18.40
N ASN A 453 -19.64 1.55 17.85
CA ASN A 453 -18.50 0.76 17.39
C ASN A 453 -17.80 0.02 18.55
N ALA A 454 -17.57 0.68 19.68
CA ALA A 454 -16.98 0.05 20.86
C ALA A 454 -17.82 -1.13 21.39
N ALA A 455 -19.13 -0.95 21.48
CA ALA A 455 -20.05 -2.01 21.90
C ALA A 455 -20.08 -3.15 20.87
N CYS A 456 -20.23 -2.84 19.58
CA CYS A 456 -20.24 -3.83 18.50
C CYS A 456 -18.94 -4.61 18.41
N SER A 457 -17.77 -3.96 18.52
CA SER A 457 -16.47 -4.63 18.41
C SER A 457 -16.23 -5.60 19.57
N THR A 458 -16.65 -5.21 20.77
CA THR A 458 -16.50 -6.04 21.98
C THR A 458 -17.48 -7.21 21.96
N LEU A 459 -18.76 -6.98 21.64
CA LEU A 459 -19.76 -8.06 21.50
C LEU A 459 -19.41 -9.04 20.36
N GLN A 460 -18.76 -8.56 19.30
CA GLN A 460 -18.23 -9.40 18.24
C GLN A 460 -17.06 -10.29 18.71
N GLN A 461 -16.24 -9.82 19.64
CA GLN A 461 -15.12 -10.57 20.23
C GLN A 461 -15.61 -11.58 21.28
N ASP A 462 -16.61 -11.19 22.09
CA ASP A 462 -17.30 -12.05 23.07
C ASP A 462 -18.01 -13.22 22.35
N ALA A 463 -18.78 -12.92 21.30
CA ALA A 463 -19.47 -13.88 20.44
C ALA A 463 -20.39 -14.91 21.13
N SER A 464 -20.62 -14.77 22.45
CA SER A 464 -21.51 -15.65 23.23
C SER A 464 -22.98 -15.55 22.78
N PRO A 465 -23.83 -16.52 23.17
CA PRO A 465 -25.28 -16.44 22.93
C PRO A 465 -25.90 -15.15 23.47
N GLU A 466 -25.49 -14.69 24.66
CA GLU A 466 -25.97 -13.42 25.23
C GLU A 466 -25.51 -12.21 24.39
N ALA A 467 -24.24 -12.18 23.97
CA ALA A 467 -23.71 -11.10 23.14
C ALA A 467 -24.43 -11.03 21.78
N VAL A 468 -24.72 -12.18 21.17
CA VAL A 468 -25.54 -12.28 19.95
C VAL A 468 -26.97 -11.79 20.22
N ALA A 469 -27.61 -12.22 21.31
CA ALA A 469 -28.95 -11.78 21.67
C ALA A 469 -29.04 -10.26 21.87
N MET A 470 -28.02 -9.63 22.46
CA MET A 470 -27.91 -8.17 22.60
C MET A 470 -27.81 -7.46 21.24
N LEU A 471 -26.95 -7.96 20.34
CA LEU A 471 -26.84 -7.43 18.97
C LEU A 471 -28.14 -7.62 18.18
N VAL A 472 -28.80 -8.78 18.29
CA VAL A 472 -30.11 -9.08 17.67
C VAL A 472 -31.18 -8.12 18.19
N LYS A 473 -31.29 -7.93 19.51
CA LYS A 473 -32.24 -7.00 20.14
C LYS A 473 -32.05 -5.58 19.64
N ALA A 474 -30.80 -5.08 19.64
CA ALA A 474 -30.47 -3.74 19.17
C ALA A 474 -30.69 -3.55 17.66
N PHE A 475 -30.37 -4.57 16.85
CA PHE A 475 -30.64 -4.55 15.41
C PHE A 475 -32.14 -4.45 15.12
N ASN A 476 -32.95 -5.20 15.87
CA ASN A 476 -34.39 -5.21 15.70
C ASN A 476 -35.04 -3.88 16.10
N SER A 477 -34.63 -3.27 17.23
CA SER A 477 -35.23 -2.04 17.73
C SER A 477 -34.78 -0.76 17.02
N THR A 478 -33.56 -0.71 16.46
CA THR A 478 -33.02 0.54 15.90
C THR A 478 -33.49 0.86 14.48
N ASN A 479 -33.69 2.15 14.22
CA ASN A 479 -33.87 2.73 12.88
C ASN A 479 -32.66 3.59 12.44
N SER A 480 -31.67 3.80 13.31
CA SER A 480 -30.48 4.61 13.02
C SER A 480 -29.61 3.92 11.96
N SER A 481 -29.40 4.57 10.82
CA SER A 481 -28.60 4.02 9.72
C SER A 481 -27.18 3.65 10.17
N THR A 482 -26.59 4.47 11.04
CA THR A 482 -25.27 4.22 11.66
C THR A 482 -25.29 2.96 12.51
N ALA A 483 -26.28 2.80 13.40
CA ALA A 483 -26.40 1.62 14.26
C ALA A 483 -26.65 0.35 13.43
N LEU A 484 -27.57 0.41 12.46
CA LEU A 484 -27.87 -0.70 11.55
C LEU A 484 -26.61 -1.19 10.81
N ASN A 485 -25.75 -0.28 10.34
CA ASN A 485 -24.49 -0.64 9.68
C ASN A 485 -23.54 -1.39 10.63
N TYR A 486 -23.21 -0.82 11.79
CA TYR A 486 -22.27 -1.43 12.74
C TYR A 486 -22.78 -2.78 13.25
N ILE A 487 -24.06 -2.86 13.63
CA ILE A 487 -24.64 -4.07 14.20
C ILE A 487 -24.76 -5.17 13.13
N ALA A 488 -25.17 -4.85 11.89
CA ALA A 488 -25.21 -5.84 10.82
C ALA A 488 -23.81 -6.39 10.47
N ASN A 489 -22.78 -5.54 10.52
CA ASN A 489 -21.39 -5.97 10.33
C ASN A 489 -20.91 -6.87 11.48
N ALA A 490 -21.24 -6.55 12.74
CA ALA A 490 -20.93 -7.40 13.90
C ALA A 490 -21.63 -8.77 13.83
N LEU A 491 -22.93 -8.79 13.50
CA LEU A 491 -23.71 -10.03 13.28
C LEU A 491 -23.12 -10.87 12.12
N SER A 492 -22.71 -10.24 11.02
CA SER A 492 -21.99 -10.91 9.93
C SER A 492 -20.60 -11.41 10.34
N ALA A 493 -19.93 -10.73 11.26
CA ALA A 493 -18.61 -11.09 11.72
C ALA A 493 -18.65 -12.33 12.61
N VAL A 494 -19.61 -12.39 13.54
CA VAL A 494 -19.89 -13.52 14.43
C VAL A 494 -20.46 -14.72 13.67
N GLY A 495 -21.45 -14.51 12.79
CA GLY A 495 -21.91 -15.51 11.81
C GLY A 495 -22.66 -16.74 12.36
N THR A 496 -23.04 -16.74 13.63
CA THR A 496 -23.85 -17.81 14.28
C THR A 496 -25.19 -18.02 13.58
N PRO A 497 -25.86 -19.19 13.77
CA PRO A 497 -27.15 -19.47 13.15
C PRO A 497 -28.21 -18.40 13.43
N GLU A 498 -28.25 -17.86 14.64
CA GLU A 498 -29.20 -16.81 15.05
C GLU A 498 -28.86 -15.44 14.45
N ALA A 499 -27.57 -15.06 14.47
CA ALA A 499 -27.11 -13.85 13.79
C ALA A 499 -27.41 -13.90 12.28
N ARG A 500 -27.31 -15.08 11.65
CA ARG A 500 -27.71 -15.26 10.25
C ARG A 500 -29.24 -15.17 10.07
N LYS A 501 -30.02 -15.81 10.93
CA LYS A 501 -31.50 -15.80 10.89
C LYS A 501 -32.07 -14.38 10.95
N VAL A 502 -31.58 -13.52 11.84
CA VAL A 502 -32.08 -12.13 11.92
C VAL A 502 -31.73 -11.33 10.67
N LEU A 503 -30.54 -11.54 10.08
CA LEU A 503 -30.14 -10.90 8.84
C LEU A 503 -30.94 -11.44 7.64
N GLU A 504 -31.26 -12.74 7.61
CA GLU A 504 -32.12 -13.37 6.60
C GLU A 504 -33.53 -12.76 6.62
N THR A 505 -34.17 -12.67 7.79
CA THR A 505 -35.47 -11.99 7.96
C THR A 505 -35.44 -10.52 7.54
N ALA A 506 -34.39 -9.79 7.91
CA ALA A 506 -34.25 -8.36 7.63
C ALA A 506 -34.10 -8.00 6.14
N ARG A 507 -33.88 -8.99 5.24
CA ARG A 507 -33.86 -8.75 3.78
C ARG A 507 -35.17 -8.18 3.24
N SER A 508 -36.27 -8.46 3.92
CA SER A 508 -37.66 -8.09 3.58
C SER A 508 -38.27 -7.05 4.53
N ASP A 509 -37.47 -6.48 5.45
CA ASP A 509 -37.90 -5.44 6.39
C ASP A 509 -38.51 -4.21 5.69
N LYS A 510 -39.38 -3.43 6.33
CA LYS A 510 -39.97 -2.20 5.75
C LYS A 510 -38.95 -1.07 5.60
N ASN A 511 -37.93 -0.98 6.46
CA ASN A 511 -36.85 0.00 6.42
C ASN A 511 -35.80 -0.35 5.34
N ALA A 512 -35.61 0.54 4.36
CA ALA A 512 -34.69 0.33 3.24
C ALA A 512 -33.23 0.18 3.66
N ASN A 513 -32.78 0.93 4.68
CA ASN A 513 -31.42 0.84 5.21
C ASN A 513 -31.20 -0.52 5.87
N LYS A 514 -32.14 -0.97 6.71
CA LYS A 514 -32.08 -2.30 7.36
C LYS A 514 -32.01 -3.42 6.31
N ARG A 515 -32.86 -3.40 5.28
CA ARG A 515 -32.78 -4.34 4.14
C ARG A 515 -31.41 -4.35 3.47
N ASN A 516 -30.84 -3.18 3.22
CA ASN A 516 -29.58 -3.04 2.48
C ASN A 516 -28.37 -3.48 3.31
N TYR A 517 -28.31 -3.12 4.60
CA TYR A 517 -27.26 -3.59 5.50
C TYR A 517 -27.35 -5.10 5.74
N ALA A 518 -28.56 -5.65 5.91
CA ALA A 518 -28.75 -7.10 6.02
C ALA A 518 -28.29 -7.87 4.76
N LYS A 519 -28.65 -7.39 3.56
CA LYS A 519 -28.18 -7.97 2.28
C LYS A 519 -26.65 -7.91 2.14
N ASN A 520 -26.03 -6.81 2.58
CA ASN A 520 -24.57 -6.67 2.57
C ASN A 520 -23.88 -7.58 3.58
N ALA A 521 -24.40 -7.66 4.80
CA ALA A 521 -23.92 -8.53 5.87
C ALA A 521 -23.95 -10.01 5.44
N LEU A 522 -25.06 -10.49 4.89
CA LEU A 522 -25.15 -11.86 4.36
C LEU A 522 -24.17 -12.12 3.21
N ARG A 523 -23.99 -11.16 2.29
CA ARG A 523 -22.98 -11.26 1.23
C ARG A 523 -21.56 -11.37 1.81
N THR A 524 -21.22 -10.56 2.81
CA THR A 524 -19.92 -10.62 3.50
C THR A 524 -19.72 -11.97 4.19
N LEU A 525 -20.74 -12.48 4.88
CA LEU A 525 -20.71 -13.81 5.50
C LEU A 525 -20.45 -14.91 4.46
N MET A 526 -21.15 -14.88 3.33
CA MET A 526 -20.90 -15.81 2.21
C MET A 526 -19.48 -15.67 1.64
N GLN A 527 -18.96 -14.45 1.48
CA GLN A 527 -17.62 -14.22 0.92
C GLN A 527 -16.48 -14.63 1.85
N ARG A 528 -16.70 -14.63 3.18
CA ARG A 528 -15.74 -15.10 4.18
C ARG A 528 -15.67 -16.62 4.30
N SER A 529 -16.70 -17.33 3.84
CA SER A 529 -16.75 -18.79 3.85
C SER A 529 -15.68 -19.38 2.90
N PRO A 530 -14.84 -20.33 3.34
CA PRO A 530 -13.82 -20.93 2.45
C PRO A 530 -14.40 -21.63 1.21
N GLY A 531 -15.69 -22.01 1.25
CA GLY A 531 -16.41 -22.56 0.10
C GLY A 531 -16.55 -21.58 -1.08
N TYR A 532 -16.47 -20.27 -0.83
CA TYR A 532 -16.69 -19.22 -1.84
C TYR A 532 -15.69 -19.26 -3.03
N GLN A 533 -14.43 -19.64 -2.76
CA GLN A 533 -13.42 -19.79 -3.80
C GLN A 533 -13.81 -20.91 -4.79
N TYR A 534 -14.30 -22.03 -4.27
CA TYR A 534 -14.74 -23.16 -5.09
C TYR A 534 -16.03 -22.87 -5.87
N ILE A 535 -16.93 -22.02 -5.37
CA ILE A 535 -18.05 -21.49 -6.18
C ILE A 535 -17.52 -20.67 -7.35
N SER A 536 -16.50 -19.84 -7.11
CA SER A 536 -15.90 -18.98 -8.14
C SER A 536 -15.16 -19.80 -9.21
N MET A 537 -14.42 -20.84 -8.81
CA MET A 537 -13.83 -21.82 -9.73
C MET A 537 -14.90 -22.62 -10.49
N GLY A 538 -15.96 -23.07 -9.81
CA GLY A 538 -17.08 -23.78 -10.44
C GLY A 538 -17.74 -22.94 -11.54
N ARG A 539 -17.95 -21.64 -11.30
CA ARG A 539 -18.45 -20.69 -12.29
C ARG A 539 -17.48 -20.50 -13.45
N HIS A 540 -16.18 -20.43 -13.20
CA HIS A 540 -15.17 -20.34 -14.25
C HIS A 540 -15.20 -21.57 -15.16
N TYR A 541 -15.25 -22.79 -14.61
CA TYR A 541 -15.37 -24.00 -15.40
C TYR A 541 -16.72 -24.09 -16.15
N SER A 542 -17.82 -23.65 -15.54
CA SER A 542 -19.11 -23.49 -16.24
C SER A 542 -19.02 -22.54 -17.44
N GLN A 543 -18.25 -21.45 -17.34
CA GLN A 543 -18.02 -20.51 -18.45
C GLN A 543 -17.17 -21.12 -19.58
N GLN A 544 -16.29 -22.08 -19.28
CA GLN A 544 -15.56 -22.87 -20.27
C GLN A 544 -16.35 -24.09 -20.79
N LEU A 545 -17.61 -24.26 -20.34
CA LEU A 545 -18.45 -25.44 -20.61
C LEU A 545 -17.86 -26.77 -20.09
N ASP A 546 -16.88 -26.72 -19.18
CA ASP A 546 -16.35 -27.89 -18.48
C ASP A 546 -17.24 -28.20 -17.27
N TRP A 547 -18.39 -28.82 -17.56
CA TRP A 547 -19.38 -29.19 -16.55
C TRP A 547 -18.84 -30.19 -15.54
N LYS A 548 -17.88 -31.05 -15.93
CA LYS A 548 -17.30 -32.06 -15.04
C LYS A 548 -16.43 -31.40 -13.97
N GLN A 549 -15.55 -30.48 -14.35
CA GLN A 549 -14.79 -29.70 -13.37
C GLN A 549 -15.71 -28.77 -12.56
N ALA A 550 -16.70 -28.14 -13.19
CA ALA A 550 -17.67 -27.31 -12.47
C ALA A 550 -18.38 -28.07 -11.35
N LEU A 551 -18.88 -29.29 -11.62
CA LEU A 551 -19.48 -30.17 -10.60
C LEU A 551 -18.51 -30.51 -9.47
N THR A 552 -17.25 -30.81 -9.78
CA THR A 552 -16.20 -31.08 -8.77
C THR A 552 -16.04 -29.88 -7.83
N GLN A 553 -15.93 -28.67 -8.36
CA GLN A 553 -15.75 -27.46 -7.54
C GLN A 553 -17.02 -27.12 -6.74
N TYR A 554 -18.22 -27.24 -7.32
CA TYR A 554 -19.46 -27.00 -6.56
C TYR A 554 -19.70 -28.06 -5.48
N ASN A 555 -19.33 -29.33 -5.70
CA ASN A 555 -19.36 -30.36 -4.65
C ASN A 555 -18.44 -30.00 -3.49
N LEU A 556 -17.23 -29.51 -3.77
CA LEU A 556 -16.28 -29.09 -2.75
C LEU A 556 -16.77 -27.84 -1.99
N ALA A 557 -17.37 -26.88 -2.69
CA ALA A 557 -18.02 -25.72 -2.06
C ALA A 557 -19.12 -26.14 -1.07
N ILE A 558 -20.00 -27.06 -1.47
CA ILE A 558 -21.11 -27.58 -0.63
C ILE A 558 -20.57 -28.40 0.56
N LYS A 559 -19.50 -29.17 0.37
CA LYS A 559 -18.85 -29.94 1.44
C LYS A 559 -18.25 -29.03 2.51
N ILE A 560 -17.72 -27.87 2.11
CA ILE A 560 -17.10 -26.90 3.02
C ILE A 560 -18.15 -26.04 3.73
N ASP A 561 -19.19 -25.60 3.02
CA ASP A 561 -20.28 -24.81 3.59
C ASP A 561 -21.61 -25.18 2.91
N PRO A 562 -22.43 -26.04 3.56
CA PRO A 562 -23.70 -26.50 3.02
C PRO A 562 -24.81 -25.44 3.07
N ARG A 563 -24.50 -24.18 3.41
CA ARG A 563 -25.45 -23.05 3.37
C ARG A 563 -25.23 -22.13 2.17
N HIS A 564 -24.32 -22.46 1.25
CA HIS A 564 -24.16 -21.72 -0.02
C HIS A 564 -25.23 -22.07 -1.04
N SER A 565 -26.34 -21.32 -1.05
CA SER A 565 -27.37 -21.41 -2.10
C SER A 565 -26.78 -21.34 -3.52
N ALA A 566 -25.78 -20.50 -3.73
CA ALA A 566 -25.09 -20.33 -5.02
C ALA A 566 -24.29 -21.57 -5.47
N ALA A 567 -23.81 -22.41 -4.54
CA ALA A 567 -23.11 -23.64 -4.86
C ALA A 567 -24.09 -24.72 -5.34
N TYR A 568 -25.22 -24.88 -4.66
CA TYR A 568 -26.30 -25.75 -5.10
C TYR A 568 -26.88 -25.31 -6.46
N ALA A 569 -27.18 -24.01 -6.64
CA ALA A 569 -27.67 -23.49 -7.92
C ALA A 569 -26.66 -23.72 -9.07
N GLY A 570 -25.37 -23.51 -8.82
CA GLY A 570 -24.32 -23.81 -9.79
C GLY A 570 -24.22 -25.29 -10.14
N ARG A 571 -24.33 -26.18 -9.14
CA ARG A 571 -24.32 -27.63 -9.32
C ARG A 571 -25.54 -28.14 -10.10
N GLY A 572 -26.73 -27.64 -9.79
CA GLY A 572 -27.96 -27.92 -10.53
C GLY A 572 -27.85 -27.54 -12.01
N ASN A 573 -27.35 -26.33 -12.29
CA ASN A 573 -27.08 -25.89 -13.66
C ASN A 573 -26.08 -26.80 -14.38
N ALA A 574 -24.97 -27.16 -13.74
CA ALA A 574 -24.00 -28.07 -14.35
C ALA A 574 -24.55 -29.50 -14.59
N ARG A 575 -25.45 -29.99 -13.71
CA ARG A 575 -26.19 -31.26 -13.91
C ARG A 575 -27.12 -31.20 -15.12
N LEU A 576 -27.83 -30.08 -15.33
CA LEU A 576 -28.67 -29.88 -16.51
C LEU A 576 -27.88 -29.89 -17.83
N GLN A 577 -26.65 -29.37 -17.83
CA GLN A 577 -25.84 -29.30 -19.06
C GLN A 577 -25.02 -30.58 -19.36
N MET A 578 -25.07 -31.61 -18.51
CA MET A 578 -24.51 -32.93 -18.80
C MET A 578 -25.42 -33.76 -19.72
N LYS A 579 -24.80 -34.62 -20.54
CA LYS A 579 -25.50 -35.49 -21.52
C LYS A 579 -26.54 -36.41 -20.86
N ASP A 580 -26.21 -36.95 -19.69
CA ASP A 580 -27.06 -37.89 -18.95
C ASP A 580 -28.26 -37.21 -18.27
N GLN A 581 -28.39 -35.88 -18.40
CA GLN A 581 -29.50 -35.03 -17.93
C GLN A 581 -30.11 -35.49 -16.60
N LYS A 582 -29.33 -35.36 -15.53
CA LYS A 582 -29.69 -35.68 -14.15
C LYS A 582 -30.73 -34.70 -13.59
N LEU A 583 -31.95 -34.74 -14.15
CA LEU A 583 -33.04 -33.78 -13.87
C LEU A 583 -33.45 -33.84 -12.41
N GLU A 584 -33.66 -35.03 -11.84
CA GLU A 584 -34.06 -35.17 -10.43
C GLU A 584 -32.96 -34.73 -9.44
N GLU A 585 -31.69 -34.99 -9.74
CA GLU A 585 -30.61 -34.45 -8.92
C GLU A 585 -30.42 -32.93 -9.12
N ALA A 586 -30.75 -32.37 -10.30
CA ALA A 586 -30.78 -30.92 -10.51
C ALA A 586 -31.95 -30.26 -9.76
N ARG A 587 -33.13 -30.88 -9.76
CA ARG A 587 -34.32 -30.46 -9.00
C ARG A 587 -34.01 -30.36 -7.51
N LYS A 588 -33.40 -31.42 -6.94
CA LYS A 588 -32.98 -31.45 -5.53
C LYS A 588 -32.01 -30.31 -5.19
N ASP A 589 -31.06 -30.02 -6.07
CA ASP A 589 -30.11 -28.90 -5.88
C ASP A 589 -30.81 -27.53 -5.94
N PHE A 590 -31.67 -27.28 -6.94
CA PHE A 590 -32.35 -26.00 -7.05
C PHE A 590 -33.35 -25.75 -5.92
N LEU A 591 -34.10 -26.78 -5.50
CA LEU A 591 -34.97 -26.69 -4.31
C LEU A 591 -34.16 -26.33 -3.06
N LYS A 592 -33.00 -26.98 -2.83
CA LYS A 592 -32.13 -26.64 -1.71
C LYS A 592 -31.55 -25.23 -1.81
N ALA A 593 -31.25 -24.76 -3.02
CA ALA A 593 -30.78 -23.40 -3.24
C ALA A 593 -31.85 -22.33 -2.96
N VAL A 594 -33.12 -22.59 -3.30
CA VAL A 594 -34.26 -21.71 -2.97
C VAL A 594 -34.58 -21.75 -1.48
N GLU A 595 -34.50 -22.92 -0.84
CA GLU A 595 -34.65 -23.07 0.62
C GLU A 595 -33.60 -22.22 1.39
N LEU A 596 -32.34 -22.24 0.93
CA LEU A 596 -31.24 -21.49 1.55
C LEU A 596 -31.25 -19.99 1.20
N ASP A 597 -31.78 -19.60 0.05
CA ASP A 597 -31.92 -18.20 -0.37
C ASP A 597 -33.12 -18.05 -1.32
N PRO A 598 -34.29 -17.62 -0.81
CA PRO A 598 -35.51 -17.44 -1.61
C PRO A 598 -35.39 -16.41 -2.75
N PHE A 599 -34.31 -15.64 -2.81
CA PHE A 599 -34.04 -14.68 -3.89
C PHE A 599 -32.88 -15.12 -4.80
N ASN A 600 -32.46 -16.39 -4.74
CA ASN A 600 -31.40 -16.91 -5.60
C ASN A 600 -31.91 -17.03 -7.05
N SER A 601 -31.68 -15.95 -7.80
CA SER A 601 -32.05 -15.84 -9.21
C SER A 601 -31.62 -17.00 -10.10
N GLN A 602 -30.51 -17.70 -9.79
CA GLN A 602 -30.05 -18.84 -10.59
C GLN A 602 -30.83 -20.12 -10.27
N ALA A 603 -31.24 -20.29 -9.01
CA ALA A 603 -32.04 -21.43 -8.57
C ALA A 603 -33.49 -21.34 -9.06
N MET A 604 -34.10 -20.15 -8.91
CA MET A 604 -35.48 -19.90 -9.32
C MET A 604 -35.66 -20.10 -10.83
N THR A 605 -34.78 -19.54 -11.66
CA THR A 605 -34.84 -19.76 -13.12
C THR A 605 -34.36 -21.15 -13.53
N GLY A 606 -33.46 -21.77 -12.74
CA GLY A 606 -33.05 -23.16 -12.93
C GLY A 606 -34.22 -24.14 -12.80
N MET A 607 -35.11 -23.93 -11.82
CA MET A 607 -36.37 -24.67 -11.70
C MET A 607 -37.29 -24.47 -12.91
N ALA A 608 -37.41 -23.25 -13.42
CA ALA A 608 -38.19 -22.98 -14.63
C ALA A 608 -37.61 -23.70 -15.86
N ILE A 609 -36.30 -23.62 -16.10
CA ILE A 609 -35.61 -24.35 -17.20
C ILE A 609 -35.76 -25.86 -17.05
N LEU A 610 -35.75 -26.38 -15.82
CA LEU A 610 -35.95 -27.80 -15.53
C LEU A 610 -37.37 -28.25 -15.90
N LEU A 611 -38.41 -27.49 -15.53
CA LEU A 611 -39.79 -27.76 -15.95
C LEU A 611 -39.95 -27.74 -17.48
N LEU A 612 -39.28 -26.81 -18.17
CA LEU A 612 -39.26 -26.76 -19.64
C LEU A 612 -38.56 -27.99 -20.26
N ARG A 613 -37.49 -28.50 -19.64
CA ARG A 613 -36.82 -29.74 -20.10
C ARG A 613 -37.67 -30.99 -19.87
N GLU A 614 -38.60 -30.96 -18.92
CA GLU A 614 -39.63 -31.99 -18.71
C GLU A 614 -40.84 -31.85 -19.66
N GLY A 615 -40.81 -30.92 -20.62
CA GLY A 615 -41.92 -30.63 -21.53
C GLY A 615 -43.06 -29.80 -20.92
N LYS A 616 -42.95 -29.39 -19.65
CA LYS A 616 -44.02 -28.69 -18.92
C LYS A 616 -43.97 -27.18 -19.20
N LEU A 617 -44.29 -26.78 -20.43
CA LEU A 617 -44.19 -25.40 -20.93
C LEU A 617 -44.85 -24.38 -19.99
N GLU A 618 -46.16 -24.51 -19.76
CA GLU A 618 -46.93 -23.52 -19.00
C GLU A 618 -46.49 -23.43 -17.53
N ALA A 619 -46.13 -24.56 -16.93
CA ALA A 619 -45.62 -24.60 -15.56
C ALA A 619 -44.26 -23.90 -15.45
N GLY A 620 -43.36 -24.12 -16.42
CA GLY A 620 -42.04 -23.46 -16.47
C GLY A 620 -42.15 -21.95 -16.66
N LEU A 621 -43.00 -21.50 -17.58
CA LEU A 621 -43.25 -20.07 -17.82
C LEU A 621 -43.88 -19.39 -16.60
N LYS A 622 -44.95 -19.97 -16.02
CA LYS A 622 -45.61 -19.45 -14.82
C LYS A 622 -44.64 -19.35 -13.63
N TYR A 623 -43.84 -20.39 -13.39
CA TYR A 623 -42.84 -20.37 -12.31
C TYR A 623 -41.82 -19.24 -12.47
N ALA A 624 -41.37 -18.96 -13.71
CA ALA A 624 -40.45 -17.87 -13.99
C ALA A 624 -41.07 -16.49 -13.75
N GLU A 625 -42.34 -16.30 -14.13
CA GLU A 625 -43.07 -15.05 -13.92
C GLU A 625 -43.38 -14.78 -12.45
N ASP A 626 -43.80 -15.80 -11.70
CA ASP A 626 -44.01 -15.68 -10.24
C ASP A 626 -42.69 -15.45 -9.49
N SER A 627 -41.60 -16.09 -9.93
CA SER A 627 -40.24 -15.82 -9.44
C SER A 627 -39.81 -14.38 -9.72
N GLN A 628 -40.17 -13.82 -10.88
CA GLN A 628 -39.85 -12.43 -11.24
C GLN A 628 -40.53 -11.44 -10.28
N LYS A 629 -41.81 -11.66 -9.93
CA LYS A 629 -42.57 -10.82 -8.99
C LYS A 629 -41.88 -10.75 -7.61
N GLN A 630 -41.37 -11.87 -7.12
CA GLN A 630 -40.65 -11.94 -5.83
C GLN A 630 -39.31 -11.16 -5.84
N ALA A 631 -38.68 -10.97 -7.01
CA ALA A 631 -37.37 -10.34 -7.14
C ALA A 631 -37.37 -8.80 -7.29
N VAL A 632 -38.53 -8.16 -7.47
CA VAL A 632 -38.63 -6.74 -7.88
C VAL A 632 -38.03 -5.74 -6.85
N SER A 633 -37.98 -6.11 -5.57
CA SER A 633 -37.47 -5.28 -4.44
C SER A 633 -35.94 -5.33 -4.23
N SER A 634 -35.19 -5.85 -5.20
CA SER A 634 -33.76 -6.15 -5.09
C SER A 634 -32.81 -5.07 -5.68
N SER A 635 -31.51 -5.19 -5.38
CA SER A 635 -30.48 -4.24 -5.84
C SER A 635 -30.18 -4.39 -7.34
N THR A 636 -29.59 -3.37 -7.97
CA THR A 636 -29.32 -3.34 -9.43
C THR A 636 -28.54 -4.56 -9.92
N SER A 637 -27.57 -5.08 -9.15
CA SER A 637 -26.83 -6.29 -9.54
C SER A 637 -27.67 -7.57 -9.47
N ILE A 638 -28.67 -7.64 -8.59
CA ILE A 638 -29.61 -8.77 -8.53
C ILE A 638 -30.57 -8.67 -9.71
N LYS A 639 -31.16 -7.47 -9.93
CA LYS A 639 -32.02 -7.20 -11.10
C LYS A 639 -31.34 -7.54 -12.43
N ARG A 640 -30.05 -7.21 -12.59
CA ARG A 640 -29.21 -7.60 -13.74
C ARG A 640 -29.15 -9.11 -13.95
N MET A 641 -28.76 -9.87 -12.91
CA MET A 641 -28.67 -11.33 -12.98
C MET A 641 -30.03 -11.98 -13.24
N PHE A 642 -31.08 -11.46 -12.62
CA PHE A 642 -32.43 -11.98 -12.75
C PHE A 642 -32.98 -11.80 -14.18
N ALA A 643 -32.84 -10.58 -14.74
CA ALA A 643 -33.23 -10.31 -16.12
C ALA A 643 -32.46 -11.20 -17.11
N TYR A 644 -31.14 -11.34 -16.91
CA TYR A 644 -30.34 -12.23 -17.73
C TYR A 644 -30.85 -13.69 -17.70
N ASN A 645 -31.04 -14.24 -16.50
CA ASN A 645 -31.48 -15.62 -16.35
C ASN A 645 -32.91 -15.85 -16.91
N LEU A 646 -33.82 -14.87 -16.79
CA LEU A 646 -35.15 -14.95 -17.39
C LEU A 646 -35.09 -15.04 -18.91
N ALA A 647 -34.17 -14.32 -19.56
CA ALA A 647 -33.97 -14.46 -21.00
C ALA A 647 -33.56 -15.88 -21.39
N CYS A 648 -32.76 -16.57 -20.56
CA CYS A 648 -32.43 -17.98 -20.75
C CYS A 648 -33.66 -18.89 -20.62
N VAL A 649 -34.57 -18.64 -19.66
CA VAL A 649 -35.85 -19.37 -19.55
C VAL A 649 -36.68 -19.23 -20.84
N TYR A 650 -36.93 -18.00 -21.29
CA TYR A 650 -37.75 -17.76 -22.48
C TYR A 650 -37.10 -18.30 -23.76
N SER A 651 -35.77 -18.25 -23.88
CA SER A 651 -35.02 -18.91 -24.96
C SER A 651 -35.19 -20.43 -24.94
N ARG A 652 -35.18 -21.07 -23.76
CA ARG A 652 -35.47 -22.51 -23.64
C ARG A 652 -36.92 -22.86 -23.94
N ALA A 653 -37.88 -21.98 -23.62
CA ALA A 653 -39.27 -22.16 -24.02
C ALA A 653 -39.43 -22.14 -25.55
N ILE A 654 -38.75 -21.22 -26.26
CA ILE A 654 -38.72 -21.20 -27.73
C ILE A 654 -38.16 -22.52 -28.29
N GLU A 655 -37.09 -23.07 -27.72
CA GLU A 655 -36.52 -24.34 -28.18
C GLU A 655 -37.51 -25.52 -28.03
N LEU A 656 -38.27 -25.56 -26.93
CA LEU A 656 -39.32 -26.55 -26.71
C LEU A 656 -40.47 -26.39 -27.72
N ILE A 657 -41.04 -25.18 -27.82
CA ILE A 657 -42.16 -24.89 -28.75
C ILE A 657 -41.78 -25.11 -30.22
N THR A 658 -40.50 -24.90 -30.56
CA THR A 658 -40.01 -25.17 -31.91
C THR A 658 -39.98 -26.67 -32.22
N ARG A 659 -39.69 -27.52 -31.23
CA ARG A 659 -39.56 -28.98 -31.40
C ARG A 659 -40.86 -29.77 -31.27
N ASP A 660 -41.81 -29.26 -30.49
CA ASP A 660 -43.09 -29.90 -30.25
C ASP A 660 -44.17 -29.23 -31.12
N ASP A 661 -44.63 -29.97 -32.13
CA ASP A 661 -45.66 -29.56 -33.08
C ASP A 661 -47.08 -29.65 -32.51
N LYS A 662 -47.27 -30.32 -31.36
CA LYS A 662 -48.55 -30.50 -30.67
C LYS A 662 -48.92 -29.32 -29.77
N ILE A 663 -48.02 -28.35 -29.61
CA ILE A 663 -48.28 -27.17 -28.76
C ILE A 663 -49.32 -26.26 -29.43
N THR A 664 -50.49 -26.17 -28.80
CA THR A 664 -51.55 -25.24 -29.19
C THR A 664 -51.09 -23.79 -29.12
N ASP A 665 -51.57 -22.97 -30.07
CA ASP A 665 -51.24 -21.54 -30.20
C ASP A 665 -49.72 -21.27 -30.41
N ARG A 666 -49.06 -22.19 -31.12
CA ARG A 666 -47.60 -22.26 -31.31
C ARG A 666 -46.94 -20.93 -31.70
N ASP A 667 -47.44 -20.27 -32.74
CA ASP A 667 -46.82 -19.08 -33.31
C ASP A 667 -46.94 -17.85 -32.39
N ASN A 668 -48.09 -17.68 -31.73
CA ASN A 668 -48.28 -16.64 -30.73
C ASN A 668 -47.41 -16.88 -29.48
N LYS A 669 -47.27 -18.14 -29.04
CA LYS A 669 -46.37 -18.51 -27.93
C LYS A 669 -44.90 -18.27 -28.30
N LEU A 670 -44.47 -18.58 -29.52
CA LEU A 670 -43.14 -18.26 -30.03
C LEU A 670 -42.89 -16.75 -30.06
N ALA A 671 -43.83 -15.97 -30.61
CA ALA A 671 -43.74 -14.51 -30.67
C ALA A 671 -43.66 -13.87 -29.26
N SER A 672 -44.51 -14.34 -28.34
CA SER A 672 -44.53 -13.91 -26.94
C SER A 672 -43.21 -14.22 -26.23
N CYS A 673 -42.70 -15.46 -26.34
CA CYS A 673 -41.42 -15.85 -25.74
C CYS A 673 -40.24 -15.09 -26.35
N ARG A 674 -40.21 -14.86 -27.67
CA ARG A 674 -39.19 -14.04 -28.37
C ARG A 674 -39.17 -12.61 -27.81
N LYS A 675 -40.33 -11.95 -27.74
CA LYS A 675 -40.48 -10.59 -27.20
C LYS A 675 -40.01 -10.53 -25.74
N LYS A 676 -40.43 -11.47 -24.90
CA LYS A 676 -40.01 -11.54 -23.48
C LYS A 676 -38.51 -11.80 -23.33
N ALA A 677 -37.93 -12.74 -24.09
CA ALA A 677 -36.50 -13.05 -24.03
C ALA A 677 -35.61 -11.83 -24.38
N LEU A 678 -35.91 -11.16 -25.49
CA LEU A 678 -35.15 -10.01 -25.98
C LEU A 678 -35.25 -8.81 -25.02
N GLY A 679 -36.46 -8.48 -24.56
CA GLY A 679 -36.66 -7.40 -23.60
C GLY A 679 -35.96 -7.63 -22.25
N GLN A 680 -35.84 -8.89 -21.80
CA GLN A 680 -35.06 -9.22 -20.61
C GLN A 680 -33.54 -9.11 -20.83
N LEU A 681 -33.02 -9.37 -22.03
CA LEU A 681 -31.60 -9.11 -22.37
C LEU A 681 -31.29 -7.60 -22.37
N GLU A 682 -32.15 -6.79 -22.99
CA GLU A 682 -32.04 -5.32 -22.95
C GLU A 682 -32.04 -4.80 -21.52
N LEU A 683 -32.93 -5.32 -20.68
CA LEU A 683 -33.02 -4.97 -19.27
C LEU A 683 -31.76 -5.37 -18.48
N ALA A 684 -31.17 -6.55 -18.75
CA ALA A 684 -29.91 -6.97 -18.16
C ALA A 684 -28.75 -6.04 -18.54
N ILE A 685 -28.66 -5.61 -19.80
CA ILE A 685 -27.66 -4.65 -20.29
C ILE A 685 -27.87 -3.28 -19.64
N LYS A 686 -29.12 -2.79 -19.56
CA LYS A 686 -29.49 -1.55 -18.87
C LYS A 686 -29.08 -1.56 -17.38
N TYR A 687 -29.16 -2.71 -16.73
CA TYR A 687 -28.66 -2.91 -15.36
C TYR A 687 -27.15 -3.22 -15.27
N GLY A 688 -26.40 -3.05 -16.37
CA GLY A 688 -24.95 -3.12 -16.41
C GLY A 688 -24.36 -4.50 -16.71
N TRP A 689 -25.04 -5.35 -17.49
CA TRP A 689 -24.42 -6.53 -18.10
C TRP A 689 -23.48 -6.09 -19.23
N ARG A 690 -22.24 -6.57 -19.22
CA ARG A 690 -21.21 -6.20 -20.22
C ARG A 690 -20.50 -7.37 -20.90
N ASP A 691 -20.67 -8.60 -20.41
CA ASP A 691 -20.03 -9.79 -20.99
C ASP A 691 -20.77 -10.24 -22.26
N LYS A 692 -20.52 -9.56 -23.39
CA LYS A 692 -21.06 -9.91 -24.71
C LYS A 692 -20.54 -11.27 -25.19
N THR A 693 -19.33 -11.66 -24.78
CA THR A 693 -18.70 -12.94 -25.12
C THR A 693 -19.47 -14.13 -24.57
N TRP A 694 -19.95 -14.06 -23.33
CA TRP A 694 -20.79 -15.10 -22.74
C TRP A 694 -22.17 -15.19 -23.40
N LEU A 695 -22.82 -14.04 -23.67
CA LEU A 695 -24.14 -14.01 -24.33
C LEU A 695 -24.16 -14.72 -25.70
N ASN A 696 -23.03 -14.71 -26.40
CA ASN A 696 -22.84 -15.42 -27.68
C ASN A 696 -22.45 -16.91 -27.54
N LYS A 697 -22.15 -17.40 -26.32
CA LYS A 697 -21.72 -18.79 -26.07
C LYS A 697 -22.65 -19.62 -25.19
N ASP A 698 -23.36 -19.00 -24.22
CA ASP A 698 -24.27 -19.68 -23.30
C ASP A 698 -25.24 -20.67 -24.03
N PRO A 699 -25.32 -21.95 -23.65
CA PRO A 699 -26.14 -22.93 -24.36
C PRO A 699 -27.66 -22.62 -24.28
N ASP A 700 -28.14 -22.02 -23.19
CA ASP A 700 -29.57 -21.80 -22.97
C ASP A 700 -30.11 -20.60 -23.78
N LEU A 701 -29.23 -19.68 -24.23
CA LEU A 701 -29.56 -18.60 -25.19
C LEU A 701 -29.52 -19.03 -26.67
N LYS A 702 -29.28 -20.31 -27.00
CA LYS A 702 -29.10 -20.77 -28.39
C LYS A 702 -30.26 -20.40 -29.31
N ALA A 703 -31.51 -20.54 -28.85
CA ALA A 703 -32.69 -20.36 -29.69
C ALA A 703 -32.93 -18.90 -30.11
N VAL A 704 -32.51 -17.92 -29.31
CA VAL A 704 -32.75 -16.50 -29.61
C VAL A 704 -31.66 -15.83 -30.46
N ARG A 705 -30.50 -16.46 -30.63
CA ARG A 705 -29.35 -15.91 -31.39
C ARG A 705 -29.59 -15.70 -32.88
N SER A 706 -30.53 -16.45 -33.46
CA SER A 706 -30.87 -16.36 -34.88
C SER A 706 -31.60 -15.04 -35.21
N TYR A 707 -32.36 -14.49 -34.25
CA TYR A 707 -33.22 -13.33 -34.49
C TYR A 707 -32.43 -12.04 -34.76
N PRO A 708 -32.82 -11.22 -35.75
CA PRO A 708 -32.18 -9.93 -36.05
C PRO A 708 -32.09 -8.98 -34.86
N GLU A 709 -33.11 -8.97 -33.99
CA GLU A 709 -33.17 -8.12 -32.79
C GLU A 709 -32.08 -8.48 -31.79
N PHE A 710 -31.77 -9.78 -31.61
CA PHE A 710 -30.64 -10.22 -30.79
C PHE A 710 -29.35 -9.58 -31.33
N LYS A 711 -29.10 -9.67 -32.64
CA LYS A 711 -27.94 -9.04 -33.29
C LYS A 711 -27.94 -7.52 -33.12
N LYS A 712 -29.10 -6.86 -33.18
CA LYS A 712 -29.27 -5.41 -33.00
C LYS A 712 -28.95 -4.94 -31.58
N ILE A 713 -29.33 -5.73 -30.56
CA ILE A 713 -29.00 -5.47 -29.14
C ILE A 713 -27.48 -5.46 -28.89
N PHE A 714 -26.71 -6.24 -29.67
CA PHE A 714 -25.25 -6.38 -29.46
C PHE A 714 -24.36 -5.61 -30.43
N GLY A 715 -24.86 -5.29 -31.64
CA GLY A 715 -24.13 -4.59 -32.70
C GLY A 715 -23.14 -5.48 -33.45
N THR A 716 -22.95 -5.22 -34.75
CA THR A 716 -21.84 -5.78 -35.52
C THR A 716 -20.50 -5.25 -35.00
N PRO A 717 -19.40 -6.02 -35.11
CA PRO A 717 -18.07 -5.50 -34.79
C PRO A 717 -17.77 -4.31 -35.70
N THR A 718 -17.43 -3.16 -35.10
CA THR A 718 -17.12 -1.92 -35.83
C THR A 718 -15.77 -2.03 -36.54
N THR A 719 -15.76 -2.52 -37.77
CA THR A 719 -14.71 -2.16 -38.74
C THR A 719 -14.89 -0.68 -39.10
N LYS A 720 -13.94 0.18 -38.72
CA LYS A 720 -13.94 1.57 -39.18
C LYS A 720 -13.87 1.60 -40.72
N PRO A 721 -14.76 2.30 -41.43
CA PRO A 721 -14.59 2.55 -42.85
C PRO A 721 -13.61 3.73 -43.07
N GLY A 722 -12.76 3.62 -44.09
CA GLY A 722 -12.08 4.79 -44.65
C GLY A 722 -10.54 4.78 -44.66
N THR A 723 -9.95 3.98 -45.54
CA THR A 723 -8.89 4.45 -46.46
C THR A 723 -8.99 3.62 -47.74
N LYS A 724 -9.05 4.28 -48.91
CA LYS A 724 -9.22 3.60 -50.22
C LYS A 724 -7.90 2.92 -50.68
N PRO A 725 -7.98 1.85 -51.48
CA PRO A 725 -6.80 1.13 -51.93
C PRO A 725 -6.12 1.81 -53.12
N GLY A 726 -4.81 2.05 -53.01
CA GLY A 726 -3.92 2.33 -54.14
C GLY A 726 -3.44 1.04 -54.80
N THR A 727 -3.75 0.89 -56.09
CA THR A 727 -2.99 0.18 -57.15
C THR A 727 -2.02 -0.95 -56.77
N LYS A 728 -2.32 -2.18 -57.25
CA LYS A 728 -1.32 -3.24 -57.49
C LYS A 728 -0.54 -2.97 -58.79
N PRO A 729 0.76 -3.31 -58.80
CA PRO A 729 1.29 -4.29 -59.77
C PRO A 729 2.20 -5.31 -59.05
N GLY A 730 2.46 -6.53 -59.53
CA GLY A 730 1.94 -7.33 -60.65
C GLY A 730 2.15 -8.82 -60.32
N THR A 731 1.77 -9.76 -61.19
CA THR A 731 1.81 -11.21 -60.87
C THR A 731 2.79 -12.03 -61.74
N LYS A 732 3.28 -13.13 -61.13
CA LYS A 732 3.75 -14.43 -61.68
C LYS A 732 5.29 -14.66 -61.71
N PRO A 733 5.77 -15.93 -61.78
CA PRO A 733 5.34 -17.13 -61.02
C PRO A 733 6.51 -18.07 -60.55
N GLY A 734 6.20 -19.05 -59.70
CA GLY A 734 7.11 -20.16 -59.30
C GLY A 734 7.69 -20.01 -57.88
N THR A 735 7.97 -21.06 -57.09
CA THR A 735 7.94 -22.52 -57.29
C THR A 735 7.43 -23.27 -56.03
N LYS A 736 7.25 -24.60 -56.11
CA LYS A 736 6.66 -25.52 -55.11
C LYS A 736 7.11 -25.31 -53.63
N PRO A 737 6.23 -25.62 -52.64
CA PRO A 737 6.56 -25.50 -51.22
C PRO A 737 7.52 -26.61 -50.75
N ALA A 738 8.65 -26.20 -50.16
CA ALA A 738 9.60 -27.12 -49.54
C ALA A 738 9.22 -27.44 -48.09
N VAL A 739 8.92 -28.71 -47.82
CA VAL A 739 8.67 -29.23 -46.46
C VAL A 739 9.93 -29.08 -45.60
N LYS A 740 9.85 -28.34 -44.49
CA LYS A 740 10.88 -28.35 -43.44
C LYS A 740 10.35 -28.92 -42.12
N LYS A 741 10.58 -30.23 -42.00
CA LYS A 741 10.79 -31.09 -40.82
C LYS A 741 10.43 -30.50 -39.45
N ALA A 742 9.52 -31.20 -38.75
CA ALA A 742 9.33 -31.08 -37.31
C ALA A 742 10.61 -31.42 -36.52
N VAL A 743 10.89 -30.63 -35.48
CA VAL A 743 11.92 -30.95 -34.48
C VAL A 743 11.27 -31.67 -33.29
N LYS A 744 11.93 -32.73 -32.79
CA LYS A 744 11.37 -33.71 -31.84
C LYS A 744 11.12 -33.11 -30.45
N PRO A 745 10.14 -33.62 -29.68
CA PRO A 745 9.97 -33.28 -28.28
C PRO A 745 11.08 -33.91 -27.42
N VAL A 746 11.55 -33.16 -26.40
CA VAL A 746 12.54 -33.63 -25.42
C VAL A 746 11.89 -34.65 -24.47
N THR A 747 12.57 -35.79 -24.27
CA THR A 747 12.10 -36.92 -23.50
C THR A 747 12.22 -36.74 -21.99
N LYS A 748 11.20 -37.18 -21.23
CA LYS A 748 11.27 -37.33 -19.76
C LYS A 748 12.38 -38.34 -19.37
N PRO A 749 13.11 -38.14 -18.26
CA PRO A 749 13.96 -39.17 -17.69
C PRO A 749 13.12 -40.28 -17.04
N LYS A 750 13.47 -41.55 -17.31
CA LYS A 750 13.01 -42.73 -16.56
C LYS A 750 14.02 -43.09 -15.45
N PRO A 751 13.59 -43.77 -14.37
CA PRO A 751 14.45 -44.08 -13.22
C PRO A 751 15.49 -45.18 -13.52
N LYS A 752 16.63 -45.15 -12.82
CA LYS A 752 17.62 -46.24 -12.82
C LYS A 752 17.25 -47.32 -11.77
N PRO A 753 17.56 -48.61 -12.02
CA PRO A 753 17.22 -49.71 -11.13
C PRO A 753 18.23 -49.90 -9.97
N ALA A 754 17.80 -50.57 -8.91
CA ALA A 754 18.64 -50.99 -7.79
C ALA A 754 19.31 -52.35 -8.05
N ALA A 755 20.55 -52.53 -7.61
CA ALA A 755 21.25 -53.81 -7.64
C ALA A 755 22.14 -54.06 -6.40
N LYS A 756 21.69 -55.03 -5.58
CA LYS A 756 22.39 -56.01 -4.74
C LYS A 756 23.66 -55.62 -3.92
N LYS A 757 23.62 -55.95 -2.62
CA LYS A 757 24.75 -56.12 -1.69
C LYS A 757 25.16 -57.60 -1.58
N THR A 758 26.47 -57.88 -1.45
CA THR A 758 27.13 -58.93 -0.59
C THR A 758 28.67 -58.82 -0.77
N VAL A 759 29.51 -58.58 0.27
CA VAL A 759 30.17 -59.55 1.21
C VAL A 759 31.26 -60.40 0.50
N LYS A 760 32.55 -60.54 0.89
CA LYS A 760 33.45 -60.23 2.06
C LYS A 760 34.95 -60.37 1.58
N PRO A 761 36.04 -60.50 2.40
CA PRO A 761 36.48 -59.93 3.71
C PRO A 761 37.95 -59.37 3.72
N GLY A 762 38.43 -58.80 4.84
CA GLY A 762 39.87 -58.49 5.05
C GLY A 762 40.26 -57.96 6.45
N THR A 763 40.77 -58.86 7.31
CA THR A 763 41.68 -58.69 8.49
C THR A 763 41.49 -57.62 9.60
N LYS A 764 41.82 -58.06 10.82
CA LYS A 764 41.83 -57.42 12.18
C LYS A 764 43.32 -57.33 12.66
N PRO A 765 43.68 -56.97 13.93
CA PRO A 765 43.08 -56.10 14.97
C PRO A 765 44.12 -55.20 15.74
N ALA A 766 43.64 -54.36 16.69
CA ALA A 766 44.23 -53.94 18.01
C ALA A 766 43.81 -52.47 18.35
N ASN A 767 43.63 -51.98 19.59
CA ASN A 767 43.60 -52.61 20.93
C ASN A 767 42.75 -51.78 21.94
N LYS A 768 42.26 -52.43 23.01
CA LYS A 768 41.91 -51.92 24.38
C LYS A 768 40.94 -50.72 24.64
N LYS A 769 39.92 -51.04 25.47
CA LYS A 769 39.13 -50.22 26.44
C LYS A 769 40.02 -49.67 27.61
N PRO A 770 39.57 -48.96 28.69
CA PRO A 770 38.19 -48.73 29.21
C PRO A 770 37.77 -47.37 29.86
N VAL A 771 36.45 -47.13 29.91
CA VAL A 771 35.58 -46.73 31.05
C VAL A 771 35.92 -45.51 31.96
N LYS A 772 34.99 -44.53 32.05
CA LYS A 772 34.18 -44.26 33.27
C LYS A 772 32.89 -43.45 32.98
N ARG A 773 31.95 -43.54 33.93
CA ARG A 773 30.59 -42.92 34.00
C ARG A 773 30.40 -42.44 35.45
N GLN A 774 29.33 -41.69 35.75
CA GLN A 774 28.95 -41.05 37.03
C GLN A 774 29.66 -39.69 37.26
N GLU A 775 29.10 -38.69 37.97
CA GLU A 775 27.72 -38.40 38.43
C GLU A 775 27.69 -36.94 38.95
N SER A 776 26.73 -36.11 38.52
CA SER A 776 26.00 -35.09 39.33
C SER A 776 24.87 -34.48 38.50
#